data_AF-A0A5N7ABG5-F1
#
_entry.id   AF-A0A5N7ABG5-F1
#
_cell.length_a   1.000
_cell.length_b   1.000
_cell.length_c   1.000
_cell.angle_alpha   90.00
_cell.angle_beta   90.00
_cell.angle_gamma   90.00
#
_symmetry.space_group_name_H-M   'P 1'
#
loop_
_entity.id
_entity.type
_entity.pdbx_description
1 polymer ?
#
loop_
_entity_poly.entity_id
_entity_poly.type
_entity_poly.pdbx_seq_one_letter_code
_entity_poly.pdbx_strand_id
1 'polypeptide(L)'
;MASAGAGLSKRGASNVDAIMPGIRAALLERTRPTVPRIDLSTAENWLLRNEIIELTKDAIRDGLKPHHLSYPNEFAGDADLIKALAAFFNEYFHPHIPVEPDHIATAPGAATCLNTFLYNLCEPGEGILVPAPFWNGFDWLFTARSSAVPVMVHVERSADTLTAQLIPALEKAYEEAVVPIRGLLLTNPQNPYGQCYPRSIMEDCIRFCHSKGIHYISDEVYALSSFENPELPDAPPFVSALQIDVKGIGCDLSRVHTFWSTSKDFGSSGFRVGCSITQANEAMHVALALASNTESSSLSAVASTALLTSPRLPDLLRLNEKRLQQAYCLMTNFLKRHQIQYIPANSAPFLFARVAPQAQTWEDEKAVIAQLKEAGVNVSGGKAYHVNEDQKGWARLTFALEPSRAEEAIKRMETVLGKHNWDLYPTNGSITPHLLLVGAQILLLSGPQFHGRRALAVTTILSLAAIAQYNRFTNNPGVANLFALAWPHWLSAIEKIVFASPGGPEADLWRVDRVPHEAMPWPVFGWRKIKWAVTILLNLRGIRWSFQVKNVPRMPDRMTRARFLRWRLGELIWVLLMADLVSQMTLRFFFTDAAGAVGNIDSKYITIRDARWGWSFLKALTFGLGPYFFINMQYLVVSILAVAAGISRPEDWPPLFGKLKAATTVRNFWGTFWHQMLRKSLSTITGAFVDAVGIRRGTNASSYTQLWLAFTISGMMHALSQLLMPRPGNVTASEIAVGIFLFFPWQAFVITMEDVVVWLWKQWYGSYQPRWAPLVGYLWVMGTFWIALPWPGDSLCHLKMGEVPPLPFTVVAPLVQMIPIP
;
A
#
# COMPACT_ATOMS: atom_id res chain seq x y z
N MET A 1 -20.04 -22.15 37.95
CA MET A 1 -21.31 -21.99 38.67
C MET A 1 -21.13 -20.91 39.73
N ALA A 2 -21.12 -19.63 39.31
CA ALA A 2 -20.91 -18.51 40.23
C ALA A 2 -22.25 -17.97 40.79
N SER A 3 -23.38 -18.33 40.18
CA SER A 3 -24.71 -17.83 40.53
C SER A 3 -25.50 -18.73 41.52
N ALA A 4 -25.17 -20.03 41.59
CA ALA A 4 -25.86 -21.03 42.40
C ALA A 4 -25.51 -20.85 43.89
N GLY A 5 -26.17 -19.88 44.53
CA GLY A 5 -25.92 -19.46 45.91
C GLY A 5 -26.18 -17.97 46.16
N ALA A 6 -26.34 -17.17 45.09
CA ALA A 6 -26.51 -15.72 45.19
C ALA A 6 -27.97 -15.25 45.41
N GLY A 7 -28.93 -16.17 45.60
CA GLY A 7 -30.35 -15.83 45.79
C GLY A 7 -31.04 -15.23 44.56
N LEU A 8 -30.45 -15.34 43.36
CA LEU A 8 -31.03 -14.84 42.12
C LEU A 8 -32.21 -15.71 41.65
N SER A 9 -33.16 -15.10 40.93
CA SER A 9 -34.17 -15.84 40.19
C SER A 9 -33.51 -16.78 39.17
N LYS A 10 -34.18 -17.85 38.74
CA LYS A 10 -33.63 -18.78 37.73
C LYS A 10 -33.17 -18.06 36.46
N ARG A 11 -33.96 -17.08 35.99
CA ARG A 11 -33.60 -16.21 34.86
C ARG A 11 -32.36 -15.37 35.14
N GLY A 12 -32.31 -14.71 36.31
CA GLY A 12 -31.17 -13.91 36.73
C GLY A 12 -29.88 -14.73 36.84
N ALA A 13 -29.95 -15.91 37.45
CA ALA A 13 -28.84 -16.85 37.57
C ALA A 13 -28.33 -17.31 36.19
N SER A 14 -29.24 -17.69 35.29
CA SER A 14 -28.91 -18.10 33.91
C SER A 14 -28.22 -16.98 33.13
N ASN A 15 -28.75 -15.75 33.20
CA ASN A 15 -28.16 -14.60 32.52
C ASN A 15 -26.76 -14.27 33.05
N VAL A 16 -26.60 -14.31 34.38
CA VAL A 16 -25.31 -14.07 35.04
C VAL A 16 -24.30 -15.12 34.61
N ASP A 17 -24.65 -16.41 34.63
CA ASP A 17 -23.73 -17.47 34.22
C ASP A 17 -23.39 -17.39 32.72
N ALA A 18 -24.32 -16.95 31.87
CA ALA A 18 -24.08 -16.78 30.42
C ALA A 18 -23.18 -15.56 30.09
N ILE A 19 -23.37 -14.42 30.78
CA ILE A 19 -22.74 -13.14 30.40
C ILE A 19 -21.47 -12.85 31.22
N MET A 20 -21.41 -13.24 32.50
CA MET A 20 -20.31 -12.89 33.40
C MET A 20 -18.92 -13.33 32.94
N PRO A 21 -18.73 -14.51 32.32
CA PRO A 21 -17.42 -14.89 31.79
C PRO A 21 -16.89 -13.87 30.77
N GLY A 22 -17.76 -13.39 29.87
CA GLY A 22 -17.43 -12.37 28.88
C GLY A 22 -17.13 -11.01 29.50
N ILE A 23 -17.96 -10.57 30.46
CA ILE A 23 -17.72 -9.31 31.20
C ILE A 23 -16.39 -9.34 31.94
N ARG A 24 -16.09 -10.44 32.66
CA ARG A 24 -14.83 -10.58 33.41
C ARG A 24 -13.62 -10.54 32.48
N ALA A 25 -13.70 -11.21 31.32
CA ALA A 25 -12.65 -11.15 30.31
C ALA A 25 -12.45 -9.70 29.78
N ALA A 26 -13.54 -9.00 29.46
CA ALA A 26 -13.48 -7.61 28.99
C ALA A 26 -12.92 -6.65 30.06
N LEU A 27 -13.27 -6.82 31.34
CA LEU A 27 -12.75 -6.00 32.45
C LEU A 27 -11.26 -6.24 32.69
N LEU A 28 -10.82 -7.50 32.76
CA LEU A 28 -9.40 -7.85 32.90
C LEU A 28 -8.56 -7.32 31.75
N GLU A 29 -9.16 -7.22 30.58
CA GLU A 29 -8.51 -6.66 29.40
C GLU A 29 -8.38 -5.13 29.46
N ARG A 30 -9.41 -4.41 29.94
CA ARG A 30 -9.38 -2.95 30.16
C ARG A 30 -8.30 -2.53 31.17
N THR A 31 -7.92 -3.41 32.10
CA THR A 31 -6.88 -3.13 33.11
C THR A 31 -5.45 -3.38 32.63
N ARG A 32 -5.23 -3.95 31.43
CA ARG A 32 -3.88 -4.16 30.90
C ARG A 32 -3.35 -2.88 30.24
N PRO A 33 -2.10 -2.44 30.54
CA PRO A 33 -1.46 -1.37 29.80
C PRO A 33 -1.23 -1.84 28.37
N THR A 34 -2.04 -1.36 27.43
CA THR A 34 -2.01 -1.77 26.03
C THR A 34 -1.98 -0.56 25.11
N VAL A 35 -1.50 -0.77 23.88
CA VAL A 35 -1.56 0.21 22.78
C VAL A 35 -3.01 0.72 22.68
N PRO A 36 -3.25 2.05 22.61
CA PRO A 36 -4.59 2.59 22.41
C PRO A 36 -5.24 1.95 21.19
N ARG A 37 -6.34 1.21 21.38
CA ARG A 37 -6.97 0.42 20.31
C ARG A 37 -7.98 1.24 19.52
N ILE A 38 -8.05 0.98 18.22
CA ILE A 38 -9.11 1.52 17.35
C ILE A 38 -10.17 0.44 17.19
N ASP A 39 -11.41 0.80 17.50
CA ASP A 39 -12.53 -0.13 17.46
C ASP A 39 -13.25 -0.07 16.10
N LEU A 40 -13.08 -1.12 15.30
CA LEU A 40 -13.86 -1.36 14.08
C LEU A 40 -14.97 -2.39 14.31
N SER A 41 -15.04 -2.97 15.50
CA SER A 41 -15.98 -4.04 15.86
C SER A 41 -17.36 -3.49 16.18
N THR A 42 -17.48 -2.26 16.69
CA THR A 42 -18.76 -1.62 17.01
C THR A 42 -19.26 -0.77 15.86
N ALA A 43 -20.48 -1.05 15.37
CA ALA A 43 -21.16 -0.26 14.34
C ALA A 43 -21.62 1.10 14.91
N GLU A 44 -20.71 2.06 15.00
CA GLU A 44 -21.00 3.45 15.30
C GLU A 44 -20.65 4.33 14.10
N ASN A 45 -21.52 5.29 13.80
CA ASN A 45 -21.22 6.32 12.81
C ASN A 45 -20.55 7.51 13.51
N TRP A 46 -19.28 7.77 13.20
CA TRP A 46 -18.53 8.92 13.72
C TRP A 46 -18.52 10.11 12.77
N LEU A 47 -19.12 9.97 11.58
CA LEU A 47 -18.90 10.90 10.47
C LEU A 47 -19.71 12.20 10.58
N LEU A 48 -20.75 12.28 11.42
CA LEU A 48 -21.59 13.48 11.59
C LEU A 48 -21.57 14.08 13.00
N ARG A 49 -20.75 13.56 13.92
CA ARG A 49 -20.91 13.87 15.35
C ARG A 49 -20.72 15.33 15.68
N ASN A 50 -19.86 16.05 14.96
CA ASN A 50 -19.65 17.48 15.19
C ASN A 50 -20.92 18.27 14.89
N GLU A 51 -21.55 18.00 13.75
CA GLU A 51 -22.80 18.64 13.36
C GLU A 51 -23.94 18.30 14.32
N ILE A 52 -24.02 17.04 14.77
CA ILE A 52 -25.03 16.58 15.73
C ILE A 52 -24.82 17.21 17.11
N ILE A 53 -23.57 17.38 17.56
CA ILE A 53 -23.25 18.04 18.85
C ILE A 53 -23.72 19.50 18.82
N GLU A 54 -23.42 20.24 17.77
CA GLU A 54 -23.81 21.65 17.67
C GLU A 54 -25.34 21.80 17.63
N LEU A 55 -26.02 20.99 16.81
CA LEU A 55 -27.48 20.95 16.77
C LEU A 55 -28.08 20.62 18.15
N THR A 56 -27.49 19.65 18.86
CA THR A 56 -27.95 19.27 20.20
C THR A 56 -27.76 20.39 21.21
N LYS A 57 -26.63 21.10 21.19
CA LYS A 57 -26.39 22.24 22.09
C LYS A 57 -27.42 23.34 21.89
N ASP A 58 -27.73 23.67 20.62
CA ASP A 58 -28.75 24.64 20.28
C ASP A 58 -30.13 24.18 20.75
N ALA A 59 -30.48 22.92 20.50
CA ALA A 59 -31.72 22.31 20.95
C ALA A 59 -31.90 22.36 22.46
N ILE A 60 -30.85 22.09 23.23
CA ILE A 60 -30.92 22.16 24.70
C ILE A 60 -31.04 23.61 25.18
N ARG A 61 -30.23 24.53 24.62
CA ARG A 61 -30.25 25.95 24.99
C ARG A 61 -31.63 26.57 24.75
N ASP A 62 -32.23 26.30 23.61
CA ASP A 62 -33.43 27.00 23.15
C ASP A 62 -34.72 26.19 23.43
N GLY A 63 -34.63 24.86 23.44
CA GLY A 63 -35.77 23.94 23.52
C GLY A 63 -36.04 23.33 24.89
N LEU A 64 -35.08 23.31 25.83
CA LEU A 64 -35.32 22.75 27.16
C LEU A 64 -36.22 23.66 28.01
N LYS A 65 -37.50 23.30 28.13
CA LYS A 65 -38.53 24.01 28.92
C LYS A 65 -38.85 23.34 30.27
N PRO A 66 -39.45 24.05 31.25
CA PRO A 66 -39.78 23.50 32.57
C PRO A 66 -40.60 22.21 32.57
N HIS A 67 -41.54 22.03 31.63
CA HIS A 67 -42.37 20.83 31.56
C HIS A 67 -41.57 19.55 31.24
N HIS A 68 -40.41 19.67 30.56
CA HIS A 68 -39.53 18.52 30.31
C HIS A 68 -38.85 17.99 31.58
N LEU A 69 -38.92 18.71 32.70
CA LEU A 69 -38.47 18.23 34.01
C LEU A 69 -39.56 17.42 34.74
N SER A 70 -40.73 17.30 34.14
CA SER A 70 -41.87 16.54 34.66
C SER A 70 -42.05 15.22 33.90
N TYR A 71 -42.95 14.36 34.38
CA TYR A 71 -43.38 13.20 33.60
C TYR A 71 -44.02 13.64 32.27
N PRO A 72 -43.80 12.89 31.18
CA PRO A 72 -44.43 13.19 29.90
C PRO A 72 -45.96 13.07 30.01
N ASN A 73 -46.67 13.95 29.30
CA ASN A 73 -48.14 13.93 29.29
C ASN A 73 -48.71 12.80 28.43
N GLU A 74 -47.92 12.27 27.50
CA GLU A 74 -48.28 11.20 26.58
C GLU A 74 -47.65 9.87 27.04
N PHE A 75 -48.41 8.79 26.94
CA PHE A 75 -47.99 7.49 27.50
C PHE A 75 -46.94 6.78 26.63
N ALA A 76 -47.01 6.94 25.31
CA ALA A 76 -46.13 6.28 24.34
C ALA A 76 -44.79 7.01 24.08
N GLY A 77 -44.54 8.11 24.79
CA GLY A 77 -43.34 8.93 24.61
C GLY A 77 -43.63 10.43 24.71
N ASP A 78 -42.59 11.24 24.54
CA ASP A 78 -42.76 12.69 24.47
C ASP A 78 -43.62 13.09 23.24
N ALA A 79 -44.60 13.96 23.46
CA ALA A 79 -45.60 14.33 22.46
C ALA A 79 -44.99 14.97 21.20
N ASP A 80 -44.01 15.85 21.39
CA ASP A 80 -43.37 16.56 20.29
C ASP A 80 -42.43 15.64 19.53
N LEU A 81 -41.74 14.73 20.24
CA LEU A 81 -40.96 13.68 19.60
C LEU A 81 -41.81 12.73 18.75
N ILE A 82 -42.96 12.26 19.26
CA ILE A 82 -43.85 11.37 18.50
C ILE A 82 -44.35 12.06 17.23
N LYS A 83 -44.79 13.32 17.32
CA LYS A 83 -45.23 14.10 16.16
C LYS A 83 -44.08 14.28 15.15
N ALA A 84 -42.88 14.58 15.63
CA ALA A 84 -41.70 14.71 14.79
C ALA A 84 -41.35 13.39 14.09
N LEU A 85 -41.43 12.26 14.80
CA LEU A 85 -41.23 10.93 14.23
C LEU A 85 -42.27 10.61 13.16
N ALA A 86 -43.57 10.84 13.42
CA ALA A 86 -44.63 10.61 12.45
C ALA A 86 -44.39 11.40 11.16
N ALA A 87 -44.10 12.70 11.27
CA ALA A 87 -43.74 13.54 10.13
C ALA A 87 -42.49 13.02 9.39
N PHE A 88 -41.45 12.66 10.14
CA PHE A 88 -40.21 12.12 9.60
C PHE A 88 -40.40 10.80 8.85
N PHE A 89 -41.18 9.84 9.37
CA PHE A 89 -41.47 8.61 8.65
C PHE A 89 -42.26 8.88 7.37
N ASN A 90 -43.27 9.74 7.42
CA ASN A 90 -44.04 10.12 6.24
C ASN A 90 -43.17 10.78 5.16
N GLU A 91 -42.19 11.59 5.56
CA GLU A 91 -41.29 12.30 4.65
C GLU A 91 -40.16 11.42 4.10
N TYR A 92 -39.49 10.61 4.92
CA TYR A 92 -38.24 9.92 4.55
C TYR A 92 -38.39 8.41 4.34
N PHE A 93 -39.43 7.79 4.88
CA PHE A 93 -39.69 6.34 4.74
C PHE A 93 -40.82 6.06 3.75
N HIS A 94 -41.55 7.09 3.31
CA HIS A 94 -42.60 7.04 2.28
C HIS A 94 -43.58 5.86 2.44
N PRO A 95 -44.24 5.75 3.61
CA PRO A 95 -45.08 4.61 3.94
C PRO A 95 -46.32 4.53 3.02
N HIS A 96 -46.82 3.32 2.79
CA HIS A 96 -48.02 3.08 1.99
C HIS A 96 -49.28 3.63 2.68
N ILE A 97 -49.37 3.43 4.00
CA ILE A 97 -50.36 4.07 4.87
C ILE A 97 -49.60 5.12 5.70
N PRO A 98 -50.06 6.39 5.74
CA PRO A 98 -49.42 7.40 6.57
C PRO A 98 -49.22 6.93 8.02
N VAL A 99 -48.04 7.21 8.56
CA VAL A 99 -47.73 6.96 9.96
C VAL A 99 -48.33 8.09 10.79
N GLU A 100 -49.26 7.73 11.66
CA GLU A 100 -49.90 8.61 12.62
C GLU A 100 -49.24 8.49 14.01
N PRO A 101 -49.35 9.51 14.88
CA PRO A 101 -48.80 9.49 16.24
C PRO A 101 -49.17 8.26 17.08
N ASP A 102 -50.40 7.76 16.94
CA ASP A 102 -50.93 6.59 17.64
C ASP A 102 -50.38 5.25 17.13
N HIS A 103 -49.60 5.25 16.06
CA HIS A 103 -48.84 4.08 15.61
C HIS A 103 -47.48 3.93 16.31
N ILE A 104 -46.99 4.98 17.00
CA ILE A 104 -45.60 5.09 17.44
C ILE A 104 -45.46 4.95 18.95
N ALA A 105 -44.60 4.03 19.40
CA ALA A 105 -44.13 3.98 20.78
C ALA A 105 -42.60 4.11 20.85
N THR A 106 -42.11 4.98 21.74
CA THR A 106 -40.67 5.28 21.90
C THR A 106 -40.02 4.42 22.98
N ALA A 107 -38.71 4.20 22.93
CA ALA A 107 -38.00 3.59 24.05
C ALA A 107 -36.52 4.02 24.04
N PRO A 108 -35.74 3.67 25.09
CA PRO A 108 -34.30 3.90 25.17
C PRO A 108 -33.42 3.20 24.11
N GLY A 109 -33.64 3.49 22.83
CA GLY A 109 -32.98 2.87 21.68
C GLY A 109 -33.77 1.71 21.05
N ALA A 110 -33.43 1.36 19.81
CA ALA A 110 -34.09 0.28 19.06
C ALA A 110 -33.96 -1.09 19.76
N ALA A 111 -32.83 -1.34 20.43
CA ALA A 111 -32.63 -2.58 21.19
C ALA A 111 -33.67 -2.76 22.30
N THR A 112 -34.02 -1.69 23.01
CA THR A 112 -35.07 -1.73 24.05
C THR A 112 -36.45 -1.87 23.42
N CYS A 113 -36.71 -1.20 22.28
CA CYS A 113 -37.96 -1.38 21.53
C CYS A 113 -38.17 -2.85 21.16
N LEU A 114 -37.16 -3.50 20.56
CA LEU A 114 -37.20 -4.92 20.22
C LEU A 114 -37.30 -5.81 21.45
N ASN A 115 -36.56 -5.52 22.53
CA ASN A 115 -36.64 -6.31 23.76
C ASN A 115 -38.04 -6.27 24.40
N THR A 116 -38.67 -5.10 24.44
CA THR A 116 -40.06 -4.93 24.92
C THR A 116 -41.04 -5.63 23.99
N PHE A 117 -40.85 -5.55 22.67
CA PHE A 117 -41.68 -6.28 21.71
C PHE A 117 -41.61 -7.80 21.95
N LEU A 118 -40.40 -8.36 22.05
CA LEU A 118 -40.19 -9.79 22.30
C LEU A 118 -40.77 -10.23 23.65
N TYR A 119 -40.68 -9.39 24.67
CA TYR A 119 -41.27 -9.66 25.99
C TYR A 119 -42.80 -9.76 25.95
N ASN A 120 -43.45 -8.97 25.10
CA ASN A 120 -44.91 -8.98 24.95
C ASN A 120 -45.40 -9.98 23.90
N LEU A 121 -44.54 -10.41 22.97
CA LEU A 121 -44.89 -11.38 21.94
C LEU A 121 -44.67 -12.83 22.37
N CYS A 122 -43.52 -13.13 22.98
CA CYS A 122 -43.06 -14.50 23.21
C CYS A 122 -43.23 -14.94 24.65
N GLU A 123 -43.69 -16.17 24.83
CA GLU A 123 -43.53 -16.91 26.08
C GLU A 123 -42.10 -17.47 26.21
N PRO A 124 -41.63 -17.76 27.45
CA PRO A 124 -40.33 -18.37 27.66
C PRO A 124 -40.17 -19.68 26.88
N GLY A 125 -39.12 -19.77 26.06
CA GLY A 125 -38.84 -20.95 25.23
C GLY A 125 -39.45 -20.91 23.83
N GLU A 126 -40.23 -19.89 23.47
CA GLU A 126 -40.69 -19.69 22.09
C GLU A 126 -39.61 -19.01 21.22
N GLY A 127 -39.68 -19.24 19.91
CA GLY A 127 -38.64 -18.87 18.95
C GLY A 127 -39.01 -17.73 18.01
N ILE A 128 -37.99 -17.02 17.54
CA ILE A 128 -38.07 -16.05 16.44
C ILE A 128 -37.03 -16.45 15.39
N LEU A 129 -37.46 -16.57 14.14
CA LEU A 129 -36.57 -16.84 13.01
C LEU A 129 -35.69 -15.63 12.73
N VAL A 130 -34.39 -15.85 12.55
CA VAL A 130 -33.42 -14.81 12.23
C VAL A 130 -32.46 -15.31 11.14
N PRO A 131 -32.43 -14.69 9.94
CA PRO A 131 -31.50 -15.08 8.90
C PRO A 131 -30.04 -14.85 9.29
N ALA A 132 -29.24 -15.90 9.23
CA ALA A 132 -27.82 -15.86 9.50
C ALA A 132 -27.03 -15.53 8.22
N PRO A 133 -25.89 -14.81 8.35
CA PRO A 133 -25.34 -14.23 9.57
C PRO A 133 -26.12 -13.00 10.04
N PHE A 134 -26.24 -12.81 11.35
CA PHE A 134 -26.96 -11.68 11.97
C PHE A 134 -26.16 -11.03 13.09
N TRP A 135 -26.64 -9.87 13.56
CA TRP A 135 -26.02 -9.16 14.67
C TRP A 135 -25.99 -10.00 15.95
N ASN A 136 -24.77 -10.31 16.41
CA ASN A 136 -24.50 -11.09 17.62
C ASN A 136 -25.17 -10.56 18.92
N GLY A 137 -25.68 -9.33 18.92
CA GLY A 137 -26.46 -8.81 20.02
C GLY A 137 -27.83 -9.48 20.20
N PHE A 138 -28.38 -10.13 19.17
CA PHE A 138 -29.65 -10.85 19.30
C PHE A 138 -29.55 -12.04 20.26
N ASP A 139 -28.38 -12.66 20.41
CA ASP A 139 -28.15 -13.76 21.34
C ASP A 139 -28.55 -13.39 22.78
N TRP A 140 -28.17 -12.20 23.23
CA TRP A 140 -28.52 -11.72 24.57
C TRP A 140 -29.84 -10.95 24.59
N LEU A 141 -30.18 -10.21 23.54
CA LEU A 141 -31.40 -9.40 23.48
C LEU A 141 -32.66 -10.27 23.56
N PHE A 142 -32.64 -11.45 22.93
CA PHE A 142 -33.77 -12.38 22.92
C PHE A 142 -33.85 -13.18 24.23
N THR A 143 -32.71 -13.55 24.81
CA THR A 143 -32.69 -14.48 25.94
C THR A 143 -32.82 -13.78 27.29
N ALA A 144 -32.20 -12.61 27.47
CA ALA A 144 -32.01 -12.02 28.79
C ALA A 144 -33.32 -11.66 29.53
N ARG A 145 -34.31 -11.11 28.81
CA ARG A 145 -35.58 -10.68 29.43
C ARG A 145 -36.74 -11.61 29.08
N SER A 146 -36.99 -11.82 27.78
CA SER A 146 -38.12 -12.64 27.29
C SER A 146 -37.84 -14.14 27.34
N SER A 147 -36.57 -14.55 27.40
CA SER A 147 -36.21 -15.98 27.27
C SER A 147 -36.68 -16.58 25.94
N ALA A 148 -36.76 -15.74 24.90
CA ALA A 148 -37.03 -16.15 23.54
C ALA A 148 -35.77 -16.78 22.92
N VAL A 149 -35.97 -17.68 21.97
CA VAL A 149 -34.92 -18.42 21.28
C VAL A 149 -34.69 -17.82 19.89
N PRO A 150 -33.50 -17.28 19.56
CA PRO A 150 -33.18 -16.95 18.18
C PRO A 150 -32.99 -18.25 17.39
N VAL A 151 -33.90 -18.52 16.45
CA VAL A 151 -33.85 -19.69 15.57
C VAL A 151 -33.17 -19.28 14.27
N MET A 152 -31.94 -19.78 14.09
CA MET A 152 -31.07 -19.36 13.00
C MET A 152 -31.54 -19.95 11.67
N VAL A 153 -31.61 -19.11 10.64
CA VAL A 153 -31.97 -19.52 9.28
C VAL A 153 -30.74 -19.42 8.40
N HIS A 154 -30.17 -20.56 8.03
CA HIS A 154 -29.01 -20.63 7.16
C HIS A 154 -29.42 -20.95 5.71
N VAL A 155 -28.92 -20.16 4.78
CA VAL A 155 -28.84 -20.51 3.36
C VAL A 155 -27.50 -21.17 3.06
N GLU A 156 -27.40 -21.92 1.97
CA GLU A 156 -26.19 -22.68 1.62
C GLU A 156 -24.95 -21.78 1.51
N ARG A 157 -25.07 -20.65 0.78
CA ARG A 157 -24.05 -19.61 0.77
C ARG A 157 -24.59 -18.40 1.51
N SER A 158 -23.91 -17.96 2.56
CA SER A 158 -24.41 -16.87 3.40
C SER A 158 -24.73 -15.58 2.61
N ALA A 159 -24.05 -15.30 1.50
CA ALA A 159 -24.37 -14.15 0.63
C ALA A 159 -25.75 -14.25 -0.06
N ASP A 160 -26.32 -15.45 -0.19
CA ASP A 160 -27.60 -15.67 -0.85
C ASP A 160 -28.80 -15.35 0.06
N THR A 161 -28.57 -14.95 1.32
CA THR A 161 -29.61 -14.57 2.30
C THR A 161 -30.47 -13.41 1.80
N LEU A 162 -29.96 -12.58 0.90
CA LEU A 162 -30.67 -11.44 0.30
C LEU A 162 -31.47 -11.79 -0.96
N THR A 163 -31.57 -13.09 -1.30
CA THR A 163 -32.18 -13.58 -2.54
C THR A 163 -33.43 -14.43 -2.27
N ALA A 164 -34.07 -14.92 -3.34
CA ALA A 164 -35.21 -15.84 -3.25
C ALA A 164 -34.88 -17.16 -2.51
N GLN A 165 -33.60 -17.51 -2.32
CA GLN A 165 -33.17 -18.67 -1.54
C GLN A 165 -33.52 -18.56 -0.05
N LEU A 166 -33.84 -17.36 0.45
CA LEU A 166 -34.24 -17.17 1.84
C LEU A 166 -35.57 -17.87 2.16
N ILE A 167 -36.55 -17.87 1.25
CA ILE A 167 -37.89 -18.40 1.54
C ILE A 167 -37.87 -19.92 1.78
N PRO A 168 -37.25 -20.75 0.91
CA PRO A 168 -37.11 -22.19 1.20
C PRO A 168 -36.33 -22.46 2.50
N ALA A 169 -35.33 -21.64 2.82
CA ALA A 169 -34.59 -21.78 4.06
C ALA A 169 -35.46 -21.44 5.29
N LEU A 170 -36.34 -20.44 5.19
CA LEU A 170 -37.32 -20.10 6.22
C LEU A 170 -38.33 -21.21 6.44
N GLU A 171 -38.85 -21.80 5.36
CA GLU A 171 -39.77 -22.95 5.43
C GLU A 171 -39.11 -24.13 6.16
N LYS A 172 -37.90 -24.50 5.73
CA LYS A 172 -37.12 -25.57 6.36
C LYS A 172 -36.86 -25.28 7.84
N ALA A 173 -36.39 -24.08 8.16
CA ALA A 173 -36.08 -23.71 9.55
C ALA A 173 -37.33 -23.68 10.45
N TYR A 174 -38.49 -23.30 9.90
CA TYR A 174 -39.76 -23.36 10.63
C TYR A 174 -40.20 -24.80 10.89
N GLU A 175 -40.07 -25.69 9.91
CA GLU A 175 -40.45 -27.10 10.03
C GLU A 175 -39.51 -27.89 10.97
N GLU A 176 -38.22 -27.58 10.95
CA GLU A 176 -37.20 -28.22 11.79
C GLU A 176 -37.11 -27.60 13.20
N ALA A 177 -37.83 -26.50 13.47
CA ALA A 177 -37.78 -25.81 14.75
C ALA A 177 -38.26 -26.70 15.89
N VAL A 178 -37.43 -26.84 16.93
CA VAL A 178 -37.77 -27.58 18.15
C VAL A 178 -38.58 -26.78 19.16
N VAL A 179 -38.92 -25.53 18.82
CA VAL A 179 -39.70 -24.59 19.63
C VAL A 179 -40.79 -23.93 18.79
N PRO A 180 -41.93 -23.53 19.38
CA PRO A 180 -42.96 -22.78 18.66
C PRO A 180 -42.40 -21.45 18.12
N ILE A 181 -42.56 -21.19 16.83
CA ILE A 181 -42.11 -19.94 16.19
C ILE A 181 -43.20 -18.88 16.28
N ARG A 182 -42.85 -17.67 16.72
CA ARG A 182 -43.76 -16.52 16.88
C ARG A 182 -43.55 -15.40 15.87
N GLY A 183 -42.42 -15.39 15.17
CA GLY A 183 -42.13 -14.39 14.16
C GLY A 183 -40.82 -14.59 13.42
N LEU A 184 -40.58 -13.71 12.46
CA LEU A 184 -39.37 -13.55 11.67
C LEU A 184 -38.85 -12.13 11.89
N LEU A 185 -37.57 -12.01 12.26
CA LEU A 185 -36.87 -10.73 12.34
C LEU A 185 -35.90 -10.58 11.17
N LEU A 186 -36.11 -9.53 10.37
CA LEU A 186 -35.16 -9.06 9.37
C LEU A 186 -34.53 -7.74 9.84
N THR A 187 -33.22 -7.64 9.71
CA THR A 187 -32.52 -6.35 9.80
C THR A 187 -32.34 -5.82 8.38
N ASN A 188 -32.94 -4.67 8.05
CA ASN A 188 -32.90 -4.10 6.70
C ASN A 188 -32.60 -2.59 6.78
N PRO A 189 -31.44 -2.09 6.34
CA PRO A 189 -30.31 -2.79 5.72
C PRO A 189 -29.67 -3.89 6.59
N GLN A 190 -29.17 -4.94 5.94
CA GLN A 190 -28.67 -6.17 6.56
C GLN A 190 -27.34 -5.96 7.28
N ASN A 191 -27.25 -6.50 8.50
CA ASN A 191 -26.02 -6.57 9.30
C ASN A 191 -25.59 -8.05 9.44
N PRO A 192 -24.41 -8.46 8.93
CA PRO A 192 -23.21 -7.64 8.70
C PRO A 192 -22.90 -7.19 7.26
N TYR A 193 -23.77 -7.39 6.27
CA TYR A 193 -23.44 -7.17 4.85
C TYR A 193 -23.45 -5.73 4.37
N GLY A 194 -24.24 -4.85 4.99
CA GLY A 194 -24.38 -3.47 4.53
C GLY A 194 -25.10 -3.36 3.18
N GLN A 195 -26.12 -4.20 2.98
CA GLN A 195 -26.95 -4.23 1.78
C GLN A 195 -28.43 -4.30 2.16
N CYS A 196 -29.31 -3.78 1.30
CA CYS A 196 -30.75 -3.81 1.51
C CYS A 196 -31.36 -5.10 0.96
N TYR A 197 -32.47 -5.55 1.55
CA TYR A 197 -33.30 -6.59 0.95
C TYR A 197 -34.07 -6.01 -0.25
N PRO A 198 -34.17 -6.74 -1.37
CA PRO A 198 -35.09 -6.37 -2.44
C PRO A 198 -36.55 -6.38 -1.93
N ARG A 199 -37.36 -5.43 -2.40
CA ARG A 199 -38.79 -5.34 -2.06
C ARG A 199 -39.52 -6.67 -2.22
N SER A 200 -39.28 -7.38 -3.33
CA SER A 200 -39.93 -8.67 -3.61
C SER A 200 -39.65 -9.72 -2.53
N ILE A 201 -38.42 -9.77 -2.02
CA ILE A 201 -38.03 -10.70 -0.95
C ILE A 201 -38.71 -10.33 0.38
N MET A 202 -38.83 -9.04 0.68
CA MET A 202 -39.57 -8.58 1.86
C MET A 202 -41.05 -8.95 1.78
N GLU A 203 -41.69 -8.76 0.62
CA GLU A 203 -43.08 -9.17 0.38
C GLU A 203 -43.25 -10.69 0.55
N ASP A 204 -42.33 -11.50 0.03
CA ASP A 204 -42.36 -12.95 0.18
C ASP A 204 -42.18 -13.38 1.64
N CYS A 205 -41.30 -12.70 2.40
CA CYS A 205 -41.16 -12.92 3.84
C CYS A 205 -42.46 -12.56 4.60
N ILE A 206 -43.16 -11.49 4.21
CA ILE A 206 -44.45 -11.12 4.80
C ILE A 206 -45.51 -12.19 4.46
N ARG A 207 -45.58 -12.67 3.21
CA ARG A 207 -46.47 -13.78 2.80
C ARG A 207 -46.17 -15.06 3.59
N PHE A 208 -44.90 -15.39 3.76
CA PHE A 208 -44.46 -16.51 4.60
C PHE A 208 -44.99 -16.35 6.04
N CYS A 209 -44.75 -15.21 6.68
CA CYS A 209 -45.23 -14.94 8.04
C CYS A 209 -46.76 -15.04 8.14
N HIS A 210 -47.48 -14.47 7.18
CA HIS A 210 -48.93 -14.54 7.10
C HIS A 210 -49.42 -16.00 7.00
N SER A 211 -48.82 -16.79 6.10
CA SER A 211 -49.19 -18.20 5.90
C SER A 211 -49.01 -19.07 7.15
N LYS A 212 -48.05 -18.71 8.02
CA LYS A 212 -47.77 -19.41 9.28
C LYS A 212 -48.45 -18.79 10.49
N GLY A 213 -49.16 -17.66 10.32
CA GLY A 213 -49.80 -16.93 11.42
C GLY A 213 -48.81 -16.31 12.42
N ILE A 214 -47.59 -15.99 11.98
CA ILE A 214 -46.51 -15.41 12.80
C ILE A 214 -46.27 -13.94 12.46
N HIS A 215 -45.48 -13.25 13.29
CA HIS A 215 -45.18 -11.82 13.12
C HIS A 215 -43.99 -11.57 12.18
N TYR A 216 -44.06 -10.49 11.39
CA TYR A 216 -42.94 -9.95 10.65
C TYR A 216 -42.38 -8.72 11.38
N ILE A 217 -41.08 -8.74 11.64
CA ILE A 217 -40.37 -7.73 12.44
C ILE A 217 -39.27 -7.13 11.57
N SER A 218 -39.37 -5.85 11.25
CA SER A 218 -38.39 -5.10 10.45
C SER A 218 -37.53 -4.21 11.36
N ASP A 219 -36.28 -4.61 11.61
CA ASP A 219 -35.29 -3.74 12.25
C ASP A 219 -34.60 -2.87 11.18
N GLU A 220 -35.02 -1.61 11.10
CA GLU A 220 -34.62 -0.66 10.06
C GLU A 220 -33.60 0.36 10.55
N VAL A 221 -32.84 0.05 11.59
CA VAL A 221 -31.93 1.00 12.26
C VAL A 221 -30.84 1.63 11.36
N TYR A 222 -30.62 1.10 10.16
CA TYR A 222 -29.65 1.62 9.16
C TYR A 222 -30.33 2.30 7.95
N ALA A 223 -31.63 2.55 7.99
CA ALA A 223 -32.45 3.02 6.86
C ALA A 223 -31.84 4.19 6.08
N LEU A 224 -31.24 5.17 6.78
CA LEU A 224 -30.74 6.41 6.18
C LEU A 224 -29.22 6.46 6.05
N SER A 225 -28.59 5.29 5.98
CA SER A 225 -27.14 5.14 5.82
C SER A 225 -26.72 4.60 4.45
N SER A 226 -27.61 4.70 3.46
CA SER A 226 -27.33 4.31 2.08
C SER A 226 -26.34 5.27 1.42
N PHE A 227 -25.50 4.76 0.53
CA PHE A 227 -24.54 5.53 -0.25
C PHE A 227 -24.27 4.89 -1.61
N GLU A 228 -23.91 5.72 -2.60
CA GLU A 228 -23.59 5.25 -3.94
C GLU A 228 -22.29 4.41 -3.95
N ASN A 229 -22.37 3.21 -4.51
CA ASN A 229 -21.23 2.32 -4.70
C ASN A 229 -21.15 1.87 -6.17
N PRO A 230 -20.14 2.31 -6.94
CA PRO A 230 -19.95 1.90 -8.34
C PRO A 230 -19.73 0.38 -8.53
N GLU A 231 -19.36 -0.36 -7.48
CA GLU A 231 -19.25 -1.83 -7.53
C GLU A 231 -20.61 -2.54 -7.52
N LEU A 232 -21.68 -1.82 -7.16
CA LEU A 232 -23.04 -2.30 -7.04
C LEU A 232 -24.03 -1.34 -7.75
N PRO A 233 -23.92 -1.14 -9.07
CA PRO A 233 -24.78 -0.20 -9.80
C PRO A 233 -26.27 -0.59 -9.73
N ASP A 234 -26.56 -1.88 -9.59
CA ASP A 234 -27.91 -2.44 -9.55
C ASP A 234 -28.35 -2.87 -8.13
N ALA A 235 -27.67 -2.38 -7.08
CA ALA A 235 -28.09 -2.74 -5.72
C ALA A 235 -29.50 -2.21 -5.41
N PRO A 236 -30.34 -3.02 -4.73
CA PRO A 236 -31.68 -2.58 -4.37
C PRO A 236 -31.59 -1.35 -3.45
N PRO A 237 -32.41 -0.31 -3.69
CA PRO A 237 -32.50 0.80 -2.76
C PRO A 237 -33.09 0.32 -1.44
N PHE A 238 -32.89 1.09 -0.37
CA PHE A 238 -33.62 0.85 0.87
C PHE A 238 -35.12 0.97 0.61
N VAL A 239 -35.87 -0.04 1.08
CA VAL A 239 -37.34 -0.05 1.08
C VAL A 239 -37.78 -0.38 2.50
N SER A 240 -38.55 0.51 3.12
CA SER A 240 -39.13 0.24 4.44
C SER A 240 -40.29 -0.74 4.32
N ALA A 241 -40.47 -1.59 5.32
CA ALA A 241 -41.65 -2.44 5.45
C ALA A 241 -42.96 -1.62 5.48
N LEU A 242 -42.89 -0.36 5.92
CA LEU A 242 -44.02 0.57 5.89
C LEU A 242 -44.45 0.94 4.46
N GLN A 243 -43.58 0.80 3.45
CA GLN A 243 -43.89 1.09 2.04
C GLN A 243 -44.62 -0.05 1.31
N ILE A 244 -44.74 -1.20 1.95
CA ILE A 244 -45.35 -2.39 1.36
C ILE A 244 -46.86 -2.28 1.54
N ASP A 245 -47.60 -2.46 0.45
CA ASP A 245 -49.06 -2.60 0.51
C ASP A 245 -49.41 -4.01 1.01
N VAL A 246 -49.28 -4.20 2.34
CA VAL A 246 -49.48 -5.50 3.01
C VAL A 246 -50.89 -6.05 2.74
N LYS A 247 -51.90 -5.17 2.72
CA LYS A 247 -53.29 -5.58 2.44
C LYS A 247 -53.46 -5.95 0.97
N GLY A 248 -52.87 -5.19 0.05
CA GLY A 248 -52.90 -5.46 -1.39
C GLY A 248 -52.25 -6.78 -1.78
N ILE A 249 -51.21 -7.22 -1.06
CA ILE A 249 -50.62 -8.57 -1.21
C ILE A 249 -51.37 -9.66 -0.42
N GLY A 250 -52.55 -9.36 0.12
CA GLY A 250 -53.44 -10.31 0.80
C GLY A 250 -53.01 -10.71 2.21
N CYS A 251 -52.15 -9.93 2.86
CA CYS A 251 -51.59 -10.25 4.17
C CYS A 251 -52.18 -9.38 5.30
N ASP A 252 -52.05 -9.86 6.53
CA ASP A 252 -52.55 -9.20 7.74
C ASP A 252 -51.56 -8.15 8.26
N LEU A 253 -51.91 -6.87 8.09
CA LEU A 253 -51.10 -5.73 8.55
C LEU A 253 -50.89 -5.72 10.07
N SER A 254 -51.77 -6.31 10.88
CA SER A 254 -51.64 -6.33 12.35
C SER A 254 -50.43 -7.14 12.85
N ARG A 255 -49.76 -7.87 11.94
CA ARG A 255 -48.60 -8.70 12.22
C ARG A 255 -47.28 -8.13 11.71
N VAL A 256 -47.29 -6.95 11.10
CA VAL A 256 -46.10 -6.29 10.54
C VAL A 256 -45.70 -5.13 11.47
N HIS A 257 -44.44 -5.14 11.93
CA HIS A 257 -43.92 -4.18 12.89
C HIS A 257 -42.55 -3.65 12.47
N THR A 258 -42.34 -2.34 12.56
CA THR A 258 -41.08 -1.69 12.17
C THR A 258 -40.40 -1.04 13.38
N PHE A 259 -39.07 -1.10 13.42
CA PHE A 259 -38.24 -0.56 14.49
C PHE A 259 -37.14 0.32 13.91
N TRP A 260 -36.89 1.47 14.55
CA TRP A 260 -35.86 2.40 14.10
C TRP A 260 -35.25 3.18 15.27
N SER A 261 -34.07 3.77 15.07
CA SER A 261 -33.41 4.64 16.06
C SER A 261 -32.45 5.61 15.39
N THR A 262 -32.29 6.80 15.99
CA THR A 262 -31.28 7.79 15.59
C THR A 262 -29.83 7.28 15.74
N SER A 263 -29.65 6.18 16.47
CA SER A 263 -28.36 5.65 16.93
C SER A 263 -27.29 5.46 15.86
N LYS A 264 -27.68 5.01 14.66
CA LYS A 264 -26.74 4.59 13.60
C LYS A 264 -26.69 5.59 12.46
N ASP A 265 -27.85 6.00 11.96
CA ASP A 265 -27.95 6.98 10.89
C ASP A 265 -27.29 8.32 11.28
N PHE A 266 -27.49 8.77 12.52
CA PHE A 266 -26.97 10.05 13.02
C PHE A 266 -25.82 9.91 14.03
N GLY A 267 -25.31 8.69 14.26
CA GLY A 267 -24.18 8.49 15.18
C GLY A 267 -24.47 8.85 16.64
N SER A 268 -25.74 8.97 17.03
CA SER A 268 -26.21 9.43 18.34
C SER A 268 -26.59 8.28 19.27
N SER A 269 -25.93 7.12 19.12
CA SER A 269 -26.22 5.93 19.95
C SER A 269 -26.30 6.31 21.43
N GLY A 270 -25.44 7.23 21.91
CA GLY A 270 -25.44 7.82 23.26
C GLY A 270 -26.78 8.35 23.81
N PHE A 271 -27.66 8.86 22.95
CA PHE A 271 -28.91 9.51 23.36
C PHE A 271 -30.02 8.51 23.72
N ARG A 272 -29.86 7.23 23.33
CA ARG A 272 -30.84 6.18 23.66
C ARG A 272 -32.25 6.58 23.20
N VAL A 273 -32.45 6.90 21.93
CA VAL A 273 -33.79 7.18 21.38
C VAL A 273 -34.09 6.22 20.24
N GLY A 274 -35.11 5.39 20.42
CA GLY A 274 -35.64 4.50 19.40
C GLY A 274 -37.16 4.54 19.39
N CYS A 275 -37.74 3.96 18.35
CA CYS A 275 -39.18 3.86 18.20
C CYS A 275 -39.58 2.54 17.55
N SER A 276 -40.82 2.16 17.82
CA SER A 276 -41.55 1.06 17.21
C SER A 276 -42.78 1.62 16.52
N ILE A 277 -43.11 1.09 15.35
CA ILE A 277 -44.24 1.51 14.53
C ILE A 277 -45.11 0.27 14.27
N THR A 278 -46.35 0.33 14.73
CA THR A 278 -47.38 -0.69 14.47
C THR A 278 -48.69 -0.02 14.05
N GLN A 279 -49.11 -0.25 12.81
CA GLN A 279 -50.22 0.50 12.20
C GLN A 279 -51.60 -0.15 12.37
N ALA A 280 -51.65 -1.41 12.81
CA ALA A 280 -52.90 -2.18 12.86
C ALA A 280 -52.99 -3.12 14.06
N ASN A 281 -52.19 -2.90 15.11
CA ASN A 281 -52.19 -3.73 16.32
C ASN A 281 -52.14 -2.86 17.58
N GLU A 282 -53.31 -2.35 17.97
CA GLU A 282 -53.48 -1.47 19.12
C GLU A 282 -53.00 -2.12 20.43
N ALA A 283 -53.28 -3.41 20.64
CA ALA A 283 -52.84 -4.12 21.85
C ALA A 283 -51.32 -4.16 21.96
N MET A 284 -50.61 -4.42 20.85
CA MET A 284 -49.16 -4.39 20.81
C MET A 284 -48.62 -2.97 20.99
N HIS A 285 -49.25 -1.96 20.37
CA HIS A 285 -48.88 -0.55 20.57
C HIS A 285 -48.91 -0.17 22.05
N VAL A 286 -50.03 -0.45 22.74
CA VAL A 286 -50.19 -0.18 24.17
C VAL A 286 -49.13 -0.93 25.00
N ALA A 287 -48.85 -2.18 24.65
CA ALA A 287 -47.83 -2.98 25.34
C ALA A 287 -46.41 -2.41 25.17
N LEU A 288 -46.10 -1.81 24.02
CA LEU A 288 -44.82 -1.17 23.74
C LEU A 288 -44.69 0.20 24.44
N ALA A 289 -45.78 0.95 24.52
CA ALA A 289 -45.85 2.26 25.18
C ALA A 289 -45.45 2.22 26.67
N LEU A 290 -45.59 1.07 27.33
CA LEU A 290 -45.18 0.88 28.73
C LEU A 290 -43.69 1.21 28.96
N ALA A 291 -42.81 0.84 28.03
CA ALA A 291 -41.39 1.13 28.14
C ALA A 291 -41.08 2.63 27.94
N SER A 292 -41.88 3.31 27.11
CA SER A 292 -41.75 4.74 26.84
C SER A 292 -41.91 5.56 28.11
N ASN A 293 -42.99 5.30 28.85
CA ASN A 293 -43.39 6.08 30.02
C ASN A 293 -42.40 5.98 31.20
N THR A 294 -41.73 4.84 31.36
CA THR A 294 -40.89 4.59 32.56
C THR A 294 -39.40 4.73 32.32
N GLU A 295 -38.93 4.64 31.07
CA GLU A 295 -37.50 4.51 30.78
C GLU A 295 -36.93 5.62 29.89
N SER A 296 -37.77 6.41 29.20
CA SER A 296 -37.32 7.42 28.23
C SER A 296 -36.92 8.74 28.88
N SER A 297 -35.85 9.36 28.34
CA SER A 297 -35.33 10.64 28.84
C SER A 297 -35.93 11.81 28.06
N SER A 298 -36.61 12.73 28.75
CA SER A 298 -37.14 13.97 28.16
C SER A 298 -36.05 14.84 27.53
N LEU A 299 -34.85 14.87 28.10
CA LEU A 299 -33.71 15.60 27.50
C LEU A 299 -33.29 14.99 26.16
N SER A 300 -33.29 13.66 26.08
CA SER A 300 -32.95 12.95 24.83
C SER A 300 -34.06 13.09 23.79
N ALA A 301 -35.31 13.20 24.25
CA ALA A 301 -36.45 13.55 23.40
C ALA A 301 -36.28 14.95 22.80
N VAL A 302 -36.02 15.98 23.62
CA VAL A 302 -35.75 17.35 23.14
C VAL A 302 -34.66 17.38 22.05
N ALA A 303 -33.52 16.72 22.32
CA ALA A 303 -32.41 16.65 21.37
C ALA A 303 -32.79 15.96 20.05
N SER A 304 -33.54 14.83 20.14
CA SER A 304 -33.93 14.06 18.96
C SER A 304 -35.04 14.75 18.17
N THR A 305 -36.02 15.36 18.84
CA THR A 305 -37.07 16.18 18.20
C THR A 305 -36.43 17.28 17.37
N ALA A 306 -35.51 18.05 17.95
CA ALA A 306 -34.83 19.13 17.24
C ALA A 306 -34.00 18.64 16.04
N LEU A 307 -33.40 17.44 16.12
CA LEU A 307 -32.71 16.82 14.99
C LEU A 307 -33.68 16.47 13.87
N LEU A 308 -34.78 15.80 14.20
CA LEU A 308 -35.77 15.31 13.24
C LEU A 308 -36.56 16.43 12.57
N THR A 309 -36.79 17.55 13.26
CA THR A 309 -37.49 18.73 12.71
C THR A 309 -36.54 19.79 12.16
N SER A 310 -35.24 19.52 12.09
CA SER A 310 -34.26 20.53 11.68
C SER A 310 -34.40 20.84 10.19
N PRO A 311 -34.41 22.12 9.77
CA PRO A 311 -34.33 22.45 8.35
C PRO A 311 -32.99 22.03 7.72
N ARG A 312 -31.98 21.71 8.55
CA ARG A 312 -30.67 21.21 8.10
C ARG A 312 -30.66 19.71 7.86
N LEU A 313 -31.71 18.97 8.23
CA LEU A 313 -31.74 17.51 8.14
C LEU A 313 -31.45 16.96 6.73
N PRO A 314 -32.06 17.48 5.63
CA PRO A 314 -31.73 17.03 4.28
C PRO A 314 -30.24 17.21 3.93
N ASP A 315 -29.63 18.30 4.38
CA ASP A 315 -28.21 18.57 4.16
C ASP A 315 -27.32 17.63 4.97
N LEU A 316 -27.71 17.30 6.20
CA LEU A 316 -27.01 16.34 7.06
C LEU A 316 -27.05 14.93 6.46
N LEU A 317 -28.19 14.50 5.91
CA LEU A 317 -28.32 13.20 5.26
C LEU A 317 -27.40 13.10 4.02
N ARG A 318 -27.42 14.10 3.14
CA ARG A 318 -26.51 14.17 1.98
C ARG A 318 -25.04 14.20 2.37
N LEU A 319 -24.72 14.90 3.47
CA LEU A 319 -23.36 14.94 4.01
C LEU A 319 -22.94 13.58 4.57
N ASN A 320 -23.85 12.87 5.26
CA ASN A 320 -23.62 11.52 5.76
C ASN A 320 -23.31 10.56 4.63
N GLU A 321 -24.17 10.54 3.61
CA GLU A 321 -24.03 9.73 2.40
C GLU A 321 -22.64 9.90 1.77
N LYS A 322 -22.25 11.17 1.52
CA LYS A 322 -20.94 11.49 0.94
C LYS A 322 -19.78 11.03 1.82
N ARG A 323 -19.86 11.24 3.15
CA ARG A 323 -18.79 10.84 4.07
C ARG A 323 -18.71 9.32 4.21
N LEU A 324 -19.83 8.61 4.22
CA LEU A 324 -19.90 7.15 4.22
C LEU A 324 -19.26 6.58 2.95
N GLN A 325 -19.60 7.13 1.78
CA GLN A 325 -18.97 6.75 0.52
C GLN A 325 -17.45 6.92 0.56
N GLN A 326 -16.96 8.08 1.02
CA GLN A 326 -15.52 8.34 1.13
C GLN A 326 -14.81 7.36 2.08
N ALA A 327 -15.40 7.11 3.24
CA ALA A 327 -14.86 6.18 4.23
C ALA A 327 -14.88 4.72 3.73
N TYR A 328 -15.95 4.33 3.02
CA TYR A 328 -16.05 3.03 2.34
C TYR A 328 -14.96 2.87 1.28
N CYS A 329 -14.76 3.87 0.41
CA CYS A 329 -13.70 3.87 -0.61
C CYS A 329 -12.31 3.74 0.02
N LEU A 330 -12.03 4.46 1.12
CA LEU A 330 -10.76 4.37 1.83
C LEU A 330 -10.49 2.94 2.32
N MET A 331 -11.46 2.31 2.99
CA MET A 331 -11.34 0.95 3.51
C MET A 331 -11.21 -0.08 2.37
N THR A 332 -12.05 0.00 1.35
CA THR A 332 -12.04 -0.96 0.23
C THR A 332 -10.80 -0.83 -0.65
N ASN A 333 -10.23 0.37 -0.82
CA ASN A 333 -8.94 0.55 -1.49
C ASN A 333 -7.83 -0.23 -0.79
N PHE A 334 -7.81 -0.23 0.55
CA PHE A 334 -6.89 -1.06 1.33
C PHE A 334 -7.14 -2.56 1.10
N LEU A 335 -8.40 -3.01 1.18
CA LEU A 335 -8.75 -4.43 0.99
C LEU A 335 -8.37 -4.92 -0.42
N LYS A 336 -8.69 -4.13 -1.45
CA LYS A 336 -8.34 -4.39 -2.86
C LYS A 336 -6.83 -4.47 -3.05
N ARG A 337 -6.08 -3.50 -2.50
CA ARG A 337 -4.60 -3.47 -2.58
C ARG A 337 -3.97 -4.76 -2.06
N HIS A 338 -4.52 -5.32 -0.98
CA HIS A 338 -4.01 -6.54 -0.35
C HIS A 338 -4.70 -7.82 -0.83
N GLN A 339 -5.58 -7.73 -1.83
CA GLN A 339 -6.38 -8.84 -2.35
C GLN A 339 -7.16 -9.57 -1.24
N ILE A 340 -7.68 -8.81 -0.28
CA ILE A 340 -8.54 -9.30 0.78
C ILE A 340 -9.96 -9.33 0.20
N GLN A 341 -10.58 -10.51 0.19
CA GLN A 341 -11.95 -10.66 -0.27
C GLN A 341 -12.91 -9.93 0.68
N TYR A 342 -13.91 -9.24 0.16
CA TYR A 342 -14.98 -8.63 0.95
C TYR A 342 -16.30 -8.66 0.18
N ILE A 343 -17.42 -8.49 0.90
CA ILE A 343 -18.75 -8.30 0.32
C ILE A 343 -18.94 -6.80 0.10
N PRO A 344 -19.16 -6.34 -1.15
CA PRO A 344 -19.44 -4.94 -1.42
C PRO A 344 -20.68 -4.47 -0.65
N ALA A 345 -20.68 -3.21 -0.18
CA ALA A 345 -21.76 -2.65 0.61
C ALA A 345 -22.20 -1.31 0.00
N ASN A 346 -23.48 -1.00 0.07
CA ASN A 346 -24.07 0.27 -0.37
C ASN A 346 -24.91 0.94 0.73
N SER A 347 -24.86 0.39 1.95
CA SER A 347 -25.56 0.89 3.12
C SER A 347 -24.86 0.46 4.40
N ALA A 348 -25.25 1.04 5.53
CA ALA A 348 -24.66 0.83 6.85
C ALA A 348 -23.19 1.29 6.99
N PRO A 349 -22.70 1.59 8.21
CA PRO A 349 -21.34 2.10 8.44
C PRO A 349 -20.24 1.01 8.46
N PHE A 350 -20.48 -0.15 7.86
CA PHE A 350 -19.58 -1.31 7.91
C PHE A 350 -19.63 -2.16 6.65
N LEU A 351 -18.63 -3.03 6.48
CA LEU A 351 -18.60 -4.08 5.47
C LEU A 351 -18.15 -5.41 6.08
N PHE A 352 -18.29 -6.49 5.32
CA PHE A 352 -17.84 -7.83 5.71
C PHE A 352 -16.64 -8.27 4.89
N ALA A 353 -15.50 -8.55 5.53
CA ALA A 353 -14.23 -8.87 4.88
C ALA A 353 -13.65 -10.20 5.37
N ARG A 354 -13.01 -10.95 4.47
CA ARG A 354 -12.37 -12.23 4.75
C ARG A 354 -10.93 -12.04 5.19
N VAL A 355 -10.76 -11.66 6.46
CA VAL A 355 -9.47 -11.33 7.07
C VAL A 355 -8.59 -12.55 7.35
N ALA A 356 -9.17 -13.76 7.46
CA ALA A 356 -8.44 -15.00 7.70
C ALA A 356 -8.75 -16.05 6.61
N PRO A 357 -8.35 -15.82 5.33
CA PRO A 357 -8.79 -16.64 4.20
C PRO A 357 -8.33 -18.11 4.25
N GLN A 358 -7.30 -18.41 5.05
CA GLN A 358 -6.75 -19.77 5.21
C GLN A 358 -7.34 -20.54 6.40
N ALA A 359 -8.24 -19.93 7.18
CA ALA A 359 -8.80 -20.55 8.37
C ALA A 359 -9.56 -21.84 8.00
N GLN A 360 -9.15 -22.97 8.60
CA GLN A 360 -9.84 -24.26 8.52
C GLN A 360 -10.70 -24.50 9.77
N THR A 361 -10.30 -23.90 10.89
CA THR A 361 -10.97 -23.99 12.19
C THR A 361 -11.33 -22.61 12.74
N TRP A 362 -12.26 -22.58 13.69
CA TRP A 362 -12.61 -21.33 14.38
C TRP A 362 -11.46 -20.77 15.23
N GLU A 363 -10.52 -21.61 15.65
CA GLU A 363 -9.33 -21.16 16.36
C GLU A 363 -8.35 -20.45 15.42
N ASP A 364 -8.27 -20.85 14.14
CA ASP A 364 -7.47 -20.14 13.13
C ASP A 364 -8.02 -18.72 12.88
N GLU A 365 -9.34 -18.56 12.74
CA GLU A 365 -9.98 -17.25 12.62
C GLU A 365 -9.66 -16.41 13.86
N LYS A 366 -9.89 -16.97 15.05
CA LYS A 366 -9.64 -16.29 16.33
C LYS A 366 -8.17 -15.88 16.50
N ALA A 367 -7.21 -16.65 15.99
CA ALA A 367 -5.80 -16.30 16.02
C ALA A 367 -5.50 -15.03 15.20
N VAL A 368 -6.06 -14.90 13.98
CA VAL A 368 -5.89 -13.69 13.16
C VAL A 368 -6.59 -12.48 13.79
N ILE A 369 -7.79 -12.68 14.36
CA ILE A 369 -8.50 -11.62 15.10
C ILE A 369 -7.67 -11.16 16.32
N ALA A 370 -6.99 -12.08 17.01
CA ALA A 370 -6.09 -11.74 18.10
C ALA A 370 -4.84 -10.96 17.62
N GLN A 371 -4.28 -11.31 16.46
CA GLN A 371 -3.16 -10.56 15.87
C GLN A 371 -3.56 -9.12 15.51
N LEU A 372 -4.75 -8.91 14.93
CA LEU A 372 -5.28 -7.55 14.67
C LEU A 372 -5.43 -6.76 15.97
N LYS A 373 -5.93 -7.43 17.01
CA LYS A 373 -6.12 -6.86 18.33
C LYS A 373 -4.79 -6.48 18.98
N GLU A 374 -3.75 -7.29 18.82
CA GLU A 374 -2.38 -7.01 19.26
C GLU A 374 -1.76 -5.84 18.49
N ALA A 375 -2.04 -5.73 17.19
CA ALA A 375 -1.69 -4.57 16.37
C ALA A 375 -2.51 -3.30 16.70
N GLY A 376 -3.45 -3.39 17.65
CA GLY A 376 -4.21 -2.25 18.16
C GLY A 376 -5.50 -1.96 17.38
N VAL A 377 -6.08 -2.96 16.71
CA VAL A 377 -7.36 -2.86 15.98
C VAL A 377 -8.33 -3.94 16.45
N ASN A 378 -9.49 -3.54 16.97
CA ASN A 378 -10.54 -4.50 17.34
C ASN A 378 -11.49 -4.72 16.16
N VAL A 379 -11.77 -5.98 15.85
CA VAL A 379 -12.76 -6.41 14.85
C VAL A 379 -13.61 -7.54 15.42
N SER A 380 -14.79 -7.78 14.85
CA SER A 380 -15.63 -8.93 15.23
C SER A 380 -15.57 -10.01 14.15
N GLY A 381 -15.03 -11.18 14.50
CA GLY A 381 -14.95 -12.35 13.61
C GLY A 381 -16.32 -12.95 13.27
N GLY A 382 -16.37 -13.69 12.16
CA GLY A 382 -17.57 -14.27 11.56
C GLY A 382 -18.26 -15.27 12.47
N LYS A 383 -17.52 -15.98 13.34
CA LYS A 383 -18.11 -16.86 14.36
C LYS A 383 -19.14 -16.13 15.23
N ALA A 384 -18.87 -14.89 15.59
CA ALA A 384 -19.77 -14.11 16.45
C ALA A 384 -21.08 -13.77 15.73
N TYR A 385 -21.08 -13.67 14.39
CA TYR A 385 -22.27 -13.38 13.59
C TYR A 385 -23.01 -14.65 13.13
N HIS A 386 -22.62 -15.82 13.64
CA HIS A 386 -23.19 -17.11 13.24
C HIS A 386 -23.03 -17.39 11.73
N VAL A 387 -21.85 -17.10 11.18
CA VAL A 387 -21.51 -17.53 9.81
C VAL A 387 -21.48 -19.06 9.71
N ASN A 388 -21.85 -19.62 8.55
CA ASN A 388 -21.85 -21.05 8.30
C ASN A 388 -20.49 -21.71 8.62
N GLU A 389 -20.52 -22.96 9.08
CA GLU A 389 -19.31 -23.72 9.46
C GLU A 389 -18.30 -23.88 8.31
N ASP A 390 -18.73 -23.94 7.06
CA ASP A 390 -17.86 -24.04 5.89
C ASP A 390 -17.31 -22.67 5.41
N GLN A 391 -17.75 -21.57 6.01
CA GLN A 391 -17.41 -20.20 5.60
C GLN A 391 -16.61 -19.43 6.65
N LYS A 392 -15.59 -20.06 7.23
CA LYS A 392 -14.72 -19.44 8.24
C LYS A 392 -13.81 -18.34 7.65
N GLY A 393 -13.38 -17.43 8.52
CA GLY A 393 -12.35 -16.44 8.24
C GLY A 393 -12.85 -15.04 7.87
N TRP A 394 -14.13 -14.77 8.09
CA TRP A 394 -14.74 -13.45 7.86
C TRP A 394 -14.73 -12.60 9.12
N ALA A 395 -14.84 -11.28 8.96
CA ALA A 395 -14.99 -10.32 10.04
C ALA A 395 -15.75 -9.09 9.55
N ARG A 396 -16.54 -8.48 10.44
CA ARG A 396 -17.17 -7.18 10.19
C ARG A 396 -16.20 -6.05 10.51
N LEU A 397 -16.05 -5.12 9.58
CA LEU A 397 -15.21 -3.93 9.70
C LEU A 397 -16.07 -2.68 9.58
N THR A 398 -16.20 -1.92 10.67
CA THR A 398 -16.79 -0.58 10.65
C THR A 398 -15.82 0.38 9.98
N PHE A 399 -16.27 1.11 8.97
CA PHE A 399 -15.43 2.09 8.25
C PHE A 399 -15.78 3.54 8.60
N ALA A 400 -16.93 3.80 9.23
CA ALA A 400 -17.41 5.15 9.57
C ALA A 400 -16.69 5.76 10.80
N LEU A 401 -15.38 5.95 10.67
CA LEU A 401 -14.51 6.59 11.66
C LEU A 401 -14.11 8.01 11.22
N GLU A 402 -13.59 8.79 12.16
CA GLU A 402 -12.85 10.01 11.81
C GLU A 402 -11.68 9.67 10.85
N PRO A 403 -11.40 10.49 9.82
CA PRO A 403 -10.44 10.15 8.76
C PRO A 403 -9.04 9.74 9.26
N SER A 404 -8.48 10.48 10.22
CA SER A 404 -7.17 10.18 10.80
C SER A 404 -7.14 8.86 11.56
N ARG A 405 -8.26 8.49 12.21
CA ARG A 405 -8.40 7.19 12.89
C ARG A 405 -8.60 6.06 11.89
N ALA A 406 -9.32 6.29 10.79
CA ALA A 406 -9.47 5.31 9.72
C ALA A 406 -8.12 4.98 9.06
N GLU A 407 -7.31 6.00 8.73
CA GLU A 407 -5.97 5.83 8.17
C GLU A 407 -5.03 5.06 9.11
N GLU A 408 -5.03 5.41 10.40
CA GLU A 408 -4.21 4.71 11.40
C GLU A 408 -4.69 3.26 11.61
N ALA A 409 -6.01 3.01 11.57
CA ALA A 409 -6.54 1.64 11.62
C ALA A 409 -6.08 0.81 10.42
N ILE A 410 -6.13 1.37 9.21
CA ILE A 410 -5.64 0.73 7.99
C ILE A 410 -4.16 0.40 8.11
N LYS A 411 -3.33 1.37 8.53
CA LYS A 411 -1.89 1.18 8.72
C LYS A 411 -1.57 0.04 9.69
N ARG A 412 -2.35 -0.10 10.77
CA ARG A 412 -2.20 -1.20 11.75
C ARG A 412 -2.72 -2.53 11.21
N MET A 413 -3.84 -2.53 10.48
CA MET A 413 -4.32 -3.75 9.82
C MET A 413 -3.33 -4.24 8.76
N GLU A 414 -2.64 -3.32 8.08
CA GLU A 414 -1.64 -3.63 7.06
C GLU A 414 -0.43 -4.41 7.62
N THR A 415 -0.09 -4.27 8.92
CA THR A 415 0.98 -5.06 9.54
C THR A 415 0.60 -6.52 9.79
N VAL A 416 -0.69 -6.87 9.70
CA VAL A 416 -1.22 -8.21 9.98
C VAL A 416 -1.82 -8.85 8.74
N LEU A 417 -2.67 -8.11 8.03
CA LEU A 417 -3.40 -8.57 6.83
C LEU A 417 -2.68 -8.22 5.53
N GLY A 418 -1.64 -7.40 5.60
CA GLY A 418 -0.85 -7.07 4.44
C GLY A 418 -0.28 -8.36 3.86
N LYS A 419 -0.70 -8.72 2.63
CA LYS A 419 0.12 -9.65 1.83
C LYS A 419 1.40 -8.88 1.56
N HIS A 420 2.45 -9.15 2.31
CA HIS A 420 3.76 -8.56 2.04
C HIS A 420 4.36 -9.16 0.75
N ASN A 421 3.74 -8.91 -0.40
CA ASN A 421 4.39 -9.02 -1.71
C ASN A 421 5.48 -7.93 -1.87
N TRP A 422 5.54 -7.00 -0.92
CA TRP A 422 6.51 -5.91 -0.80
C TRP A 422 7.72 -6.25 0.07
N ASP A 423 7.69 -7.36 0.80
CA ASP A 423 8.86 -7.73 1.59
C ASP A 423 10.00 -8.03 0.63
N LEU A 424 11.07 -7.27 0.81
CA LEU A 424 12.32 -7.51 0.10
C LEU A 424 12.76 -8.94 0.43
N TYR A 425 13.32 -9.65 -0.54
CA TYR A 425 13.89 -10.97 -0.27
C TYR A 425 14.79 -10.91 0.98
N PRO A 426 14.69 -11.91 1.88
CA PRO A 426 15.45 -11.89 3.13
C PRO A 426 16.95 -11.83 2.85
N THR A 427 17.65 -11.06 3.68
CA THR A 427 19.11 -11.06 3.72
C THR A 427 19.60 -12.43 4.16
N ASN A 428 20.63 -12.95 3.50
CA ASN A 428 21.12 -14.31 3.70
C ASN A 428 22.62 -14.35 4.04
N GLY A 429 23.22 -13.23 4.46
CA GLY A 429 24.65 -13.16 4.70
C GLY A 429 25.11 -11.97 5.52
N SER A 430 26.38 -11.61 5.34
CA SER A 430 27.13 -10.63 6.13
C SER A 430 28.00 -9.79 5.21
N ILE A 431 28.31 -8.56 5.62
CA ILE A 431 29.21 -7.65 4.90
C ILE A 431 30.65 -8.23 4.76
N THR A 432 31.00 -9.26 5.52
CA THR A 432 32.37 -9.80 5.60
C THR A 432 33.00 -10.15 4.24
N PRO A 433 32.38 -10.91 3.32
CA PRO A 433 33.02 -11.24 2.04
C PRO A 433 33.28 -10.02 1.17
N HIS A 434 32.42 -9.00 1.27
CA HIS A 434 32.58 -7.73 0.55
C HIS A 434 33.81 -6.95 1.07
N LEU A 435 34.01 -6.89 2.38
CA LEU A 435 35.20 -6.27 2.98
C LEU A 435 36.47 -7.08 2.72
N LEU A 436 36.38 -8.42 2.80
CA LEU A 436 37.50 -9.31 2.48
C LEU A 436 37.91 -9.16 1.01
N LEU A 437 36.97 -8.97 0.08
CA LEU A 437 37.27 -8.72 -1.32
C LEU A 437 38.08 -7.44 -1.53
N VAL A 438 37.74 -6.36 -0.82
CA VAL A 438 38.52 -5.10 -0.85
C VAL A 438 39.89 -5.30 -0.21
N GLY A 439 39.95 -5.93 0.96
CA GLY A 439 41.21 -6.22 1.65
C GLY A 439 42.15 -7.10 0.82
N ALA A 440 41.62 -8.14 0.18
CA ALA A 440 42.39 -9.06 -0.67
C ALA A 440 43.03 -8.32 -1.84
N GLN A 441 42.34 -7.39 -2.51
CA GLN A 441 42.93 -6.57 -3.58
C GLN A 441 44.14 -5.77 -3.09
N ILE A 442 44.03 -5.14 -1.92
CA ILE A 442 45.12 -4.33 -1.33
C ILE A 442 46.30 -5.22 -0.92
N LEU A 443 46.02 -6.35 -0.27
CA LEU A 443 47.05 -7.31 0.15
C LEU A 443 47.78 -7.93 -1.05
N LEU A 444 47.04 -8.33 -2.10
CA LEU A 444 47.63 -8.93 -3.29
C LEU A 444 48.45 -7.93 -4.11
N LEU A 445 48.13 -6.63 -4.09
CA LEU A 445 48.94 -5.58 -4.73
C LEU A 445 50.15 -5.15 -3.89
N SER A 446 50.04 -5.12 -2.56
CA SER A 446 51.13 -4.70 -1.67
C SER A 446 52.01 -5.85 -1.16
N GLY A 447 51.64 -7.09 -1.48
CA GLY A 447 52.35 -8.32 -1.11
C GLY A 447 53.66 -8.56 -1.87
N PRO A 448 54.39 -9.63 -1.51
CA PRO A 448 55.67 -9.96 -2.13
C PRO A 448 55.49 -10.46 -3.56
N GLN A 449 56.52 -10.35 -4.39
CA GLN A 449 56.57 -11.06 -5.69
C GLN A 449 57.02 -12.50 -5.45
N PHE A 450 56.29 -13.47 -6.02
CA PHE A 450 56.62 -14.89 -5.94
C PHE A 450 55.96 -15.68 -7.08
N HIS A 451 56.51 -16.85 -7.39
CA HIS A 451 55.97 -17.74 -8.40
C HIS A 451 54.56 -18.22 -8.00
N GLY A 452 53.56 -17.97 -8.84
CA GLY A 452 52.16 -18.29 -8.55
C GLY A 452 51.31 -17.14 -8.02
N ARG A 453 51.87 -15.95 -7.76
CA ARG A 453 51.11 -14.75 -7.32
C ARG A 453 49.92 -14.43 -8.22
N ARG A 454 50.06 -14.57 -9.54
CA ARG A 454 48.99 -14.31 -10.52
C ARG A 454 47.81 -15.27 -10.34
N ALA A 455 48.09 -16.57 -10.25
CA ALA A 455 47.06 -17.58 -10.03
C ALA A 455 46.36 -17.39 -8.68
N LEU A 456 47.14 -17.13 -7.61
CA LEU A 456 46.56 -16.83 -6.31
C LEU A 456 45.64 -15.61 -6.35
N ALA A 457 46.07 -14.53 -7.02
CA ALA A 457 45.28 -13.31 -7.11
C ALA A 457 43.96 -13.50 -7.84
N VAL A 458 43.99 -14.16 -9.02
CA VAL A 458 42.79 -14.45 -9.80
C VAL A 458 41.83 -15.33 -9.00
N THR A 459 42.31 -16.47 -8.48
CA THR A 459 41.47 -17.41 -7.73
C THR A 459 40.88 -16.76 -6.49
N THR A 460 41.67 -16.01 -5.72
CA THR A 460 41.20 -15.34 -4.50
C THR A 460 40.15 -14.27 -4.82
N ILE A 461 40.45 -13.37 -5.76
CA ILE A 461 39.55 -12.25 -6.07
C ILE A 461 38.25 -12.76 -6.69
N LEU A 462 38.31 -13.70 -7.64
CA LEU A 462 37.11 -14.25 -8.28
C LEU A 462 36.27 -15.09 -7.30
N SER A 463 36.90 -15.86 -6.41
CA SER A 463 36.17 -16.63 -5.39
C SER A 463 35.46 -15.70 -4.40
N LEU A 464 36.16 -14.67 -3.91
CA LEU A 464 35.55 -13.68 -3.02
C LEU A 464 34.47 -12.86 -3.72
N ALA A 465 34.64 -12.50 -4.99
CA ALA A 465 33.62 -11.83 -5.78
C ALA A 465 32.38 -12.72 -5.97
N ALA A 466 32.55 -14.01 -6.25
CA ALA A 466 31.46 -14.97 -6.35
C ALA A 466 30.74 -15.15 -5.00
N ILE A 467 31.47 -15.30 -3.89
CA ILE A 467 30.88 -15.40 -2.55
C ILE A 467 30.13 -14.11 -2.19
N ALA A 468 30.72 -12.95 -2.45
CA ALA A 468 30.09 -11.64 -2.25
C ALA A 468 28.80 -11.50 -3.06
N GLN A 469 28.77 -12.04 -4.29
CA GLN A 469 27.62 -12.00 -5.17
C GLN A 469 26.40 -12.78 -4.63
N TYR A 470 26.63 -13.91 -3.96
CA TYR A 470 25.56 -14.70 -3.32
C TYR A 470 25.20 -14.21 -1.90
N ASN A 471 25.98 -13.29 -1.35
CA ASN A 471 25.84 -12.78 0.01
C ASN A 471 25.11 -11.43 0.02
N ARG A 472 23.78 -11.49 0.16
CA ARG A 472 22.92 -10.32 0.33
C ARG A 472 22.85 -9.97 1.81
N PHE A 473 23.69 -9.03 2.22
CA PHE A 473 23.86 -8.68 3.63
C PHE A 473 23.00 -7.49 4.09
N THR A 474 22.35 -6.77 3.19
CA THR A 474 21.57 -5.57 3.54
C THR A 474 20.37 -5.38 2.62
N ASN A 475 19.29 -4.86 3.19
CA ASN A 475 18.11 -4.38 2.47
C ASN A 475 18.15 -2.85 2.24
N ASN A 476 19.23 -2.16 2.61
CA ASN A 476 19.42 -0.75 2.28
C ASN A 476 19.94 -0.63 0.84
N PRO A 477 19.17 -0.05 -0.12
CA PRO A 477 19.56 0.01 -1.52
C PRO A 477 20.83 0.84 -1.76
N GLY A 478 21.03 1.92 -1.00
CA GLY A 478 22.22 2.76 -1.12
C GLY A 478 23.50 2.02 -0.72
N VAL A 479 23.44 1.26 0.39
CA VAL A 479 24.57 0.43 0.85
C VAL A 479 24.80 -0.73 -0.13
N ALA A 480 23.75 -1.44 -0.55
CA ALA A 480 23.87 -2.53 -1.51
C ALA A 480 24.49 -2.06 -2.84
N ASN A 481 24.04 -0.92 -3.37
CA ASN A 481 24.53 -0.36 -4.63
C ASN A 481 26.04 -0.05 -4.61
N LEU A 482 26.57 0.41 -3.47
CA LEU A 482 28.01 0.66 -3.31
C LEU A 482 28.85 -0.59 -3.58
N PHE A 483 28.41 -1.74 -3.05
CA PHE A 483 29.10 -3.02 -3.22
C PHE A 483 28.77 -3.68 -4.56
N ALA A 484 27.53 -3.56 -5.03
CA ALA A 484 27.10 -4.06 -6.33
C ALA A 484 27.92 -3.45 -7.48
N LEU A 485 28.26 -2.16 -7.38
CA LEU A 485 29.07 -1.43 -8.36
C LEU A 485 30.58 -1.43 -8.04
N ALA A 486 31.04 -2.28 -7.10
CA ALA A 486 32.47 -2.38 -6.77
C ALA A 486 33.29 -3.13 -7.84
N TRP A 487 32.64 -3.85 -8.75
CA TRP A 487 33.30 -4.70 -9.76
C TRP A 487 34.34 -4.04 -10.66
N PRO A 488 34.25 -2.75 -11.03
CA PRO A 488 35.31 -2.10 -11.80
C PRO A 488 36.66 -2.13 -11.08
N HIS A 489 36.66 -2.15 -9.74
CA HIS A 489 37.86 -2.08 -8.91
C HIS A 489 38.56 -3.43 -8.86
N TRP A 490 37.82 -4.50 -8.52
CA TRP A 490 38.42 -5.83 -8.47
C TRP A 490 38.78 -6.36 -9.86
N LEU A 491 38.04 -5.98 -10.91
CA LEU A 491 38.42 -6.29 -12.29
C LEU A 491 39.72 -5.58 -12.67
N SER A 492 39.89 -4.34 -12.21
CA SER A 492 41.14 -3.58 -12.41
C SER A 492 42.32 -4.13 -11.63
N ALA A 493 42.08 -4.68 -10.42
CA ALA A 493 43.10 -5.36 -9.64
C ALA A 493 43.60 -6.63 -10.35
N ILE A 494 42.67 -7.46 -10.85
CA ILE A 494 42.98 -8.63 -11.66
C ILE A 494 43.79 -8.20 -12.90
N GLU A 495 43.33 -7.19 -13.63
CA GLU A 495 44.03 -6.70 -14.82
C GLU A 495 45.49 -6.33 -14.53
N LYS A 496 45.72 -5.54 -13.47
CA LYS A 496 47.06 -5.08 -13.11
C LYS A 496 47.97 -6.23 -12.70
N ILE A 497 47.48 -7.20 -11.95
CA ILE A 497 48.31 -8.31 -11.45
C ILE A 497 48.60 -9.34 -12.54
N VAL A 498 47.59 -9.72 -13.32
CA VAL A 498 47.68 -10.80 -14.31
C VAL A 498 48.53 -10.38 -15.51
N PHE A 499 48.32 -9.15 -15.99
CA PHE A 499 48.94 -8.65 -17.21
C PHE A 499 50.19 -7.79 -16.97
N ALA A 500 50.70 -7.76 -15.74
CA ALA A 500 51.99 -7.15 -15.47
C ALA A 500 53.14 -7.90 -16.16
N SER A 501 54.26 -7.21 -16.37
CA SER A 501 55.54 -7.78 -16.78
C SER A 501 56.08 -8.78 -15.73
N PRO A 502 57.18 -9.49 -16.01
CA PRO A 502 57.79 -10.40 -15.03
C PRO A 502 58.20 -9.72 -13.73
N GLY A 503 58.48 -8.40 -13.75
CA GLY A 503 58.75 -7.60 -12.54
C GLY A 503 57.50 -7.25 -11.73
N GLY A 504 56.31 -7.58 -12.25
CA GLY A 504 55.03 -7.39 -11.60
C GLY A 504 54.50 -5.95 -11.64
N PRO A 505 53.35 -5.69 -11.01
CA PRO A 505 52.69 -4.38 -11.04
C PRO A 505 53.58 -3.23 -10.56
N GLU A 506 54.49 -3.51 -9.63
CA GLU A 506 55.45 -2.55 -9.08
C GLU A 506 56.49 -2.08 -10.10
N ALA A 507 56.82 -2.93 -11.07
CA ALA A 507 57.68 -2.57 -12.19
C ALA A 507 56.91 -1.76 -13.22
N ASP A 508 55.64 -2.07 -13.49
CA ASP A 508 54.91 -1.45 -14.61
C ASP A 508 54.19 -0.15 -14.22
N LEU A 509 53.90 0.05 -12.93
CA LEU A 509 53.00 1.10 -12.46
C LEU A 509 53.72 2.09 -11.52
N TRP A 510 54.07 3.25 -12.05
CA TRP A 510 54.64 4.37 -11.30
C TRP A 510 53.94 5.69 -11.66
N ARG A 511 54.03 6.70 -10.79
CA ARG A 511 53.54 8.04 -11.11
C ARG A 511 54.50 8.75 -12.06
N VAL A 512 53.97 9.49 -13.05
CA VAL A 512 54.79 10.16 -14.07
C VAL A 512 55.68 11.28 -13.53
N ASP A 513 55.35 11.82 -12.35
CA ASP A 513 56.13 12.85 -11.66
C ASP A 513 57.11 12.26 -10.61
N ARG A 514 57.33 10.94 -10.65
CA ARG A 514 58.23 10.22 -9.75
C ARG A 514 59.19 9.34 -10.55
N VAL A 515 60.22 8.86 -9.86
CA VAL A 515 61.21 7.95 -10.46
C VAL A 515 60.51 6.66 -10.91
N PRO A 516 60.80 6.15 -12.13
CA PRO A 516 60.29 4.86 -12.57
C PRO A 516 60.53 3.75 -11.56
N HIS A 517 59.58 2.81 -11.47
CA HIS A 517 59.66 1.66 -10.56
C HIS A 517 59.74 2.01 -9.06
N GLU A 518 59.20 3.19 -8.66
CA GLU A 518 59.28 3.69 -7.28
C GLU A 518 58.83 2.69 -6.21
N ALA A 519 57.91 1.79 -6.55
CA ALA A 519 57.32 0.83 -5.62
C ALA A 519 58.16 -0.43 -5.44
N MET A 520 59.12 -0.73 -6.32
CA MET A 520 59.96 -1.92 -6.24
C MET A 520 60.76 -2.04 -4.93
N PRO A 521 61.51 -0.99 -4.48
CA PRO A 521 62.33 -1.10 -3.27
C PRO A 521 61.55 -0.98 -1.95
N TRP A 522 60.23 -0.74 -2.00
CA TRP A 522 59.47 -0.54 -0.76
C TRP A 522 59.18 -1.87 -0.05
N PRO A 523 59.24 -1.87 1.31
CA PRO A 523 58.88 -3.05 2.10
C PRO A 523 57.49 -3.57 1.77
N VAL A 524 57.39 -4.90 1.69
CA VAL A 524 56.13 -5.63 1.52
C VAL A 524 55.18 -5.28 2.67
N PHE A 525 53.92 -5.01 2.36
CA PHE A 525 52.90 -4.51 3.30
C PHE A 525 53.28 -3.21 4.05
N GLY A 526 54.37 -2.54 3.67
CA GLY A 526 54.75 -1.25 4.25
C GLY A 526 53.73 -0.18 3.91
N TRP A 527 53.58 0.82 4.78
CA TRP A 527 52.59 1.90 4.60
C TRP A 527 52.67 2.60 3.23
N ARG A 528 53.89 2.82 2.71
CA ARG A 528 54.09 3.39 1.37
C ARG A 528 53.55 2.48 0.26
N LYS A 529 53.75 1.17 0.38
CA LYS A 529 53.28 0.15 -0.56
C LYS A 529 51.75 0.00 -0.53
N ILE A 530 51.15 0.00 0.67
CA ILE A 530 49.70 -0.03 0.85
C ILE A 530 49.07 1.24 0.25
N LYS A 531 49.62 2.42 0.54
CA LYS A 531 49.13 3.68 -0.04
C LYS A 531 49.18 3.67 -1.57
N TRP A 532 50.24 3.11 -2.15
CA TRP A 532 50.36 2.94 -3.60
C TRP A 532 49.30 1.98 -4.16
N ALA A 533 49.09 0.83 -3.51
CA ALA A 533 48.06 -0.14 -3.89
C ALA A 533 46.65 0.48 -3.87
N VAL A 534 46.29 1.18 -2.78
CA VAL A 534 45.00 1.88 -2.66
C VAL A 534 44.87 2.95 -3.74
N THR A 535 45.92 3.74 -4.00
CA THR A 535 45.86 4.80 -5.01
C THR A 535 45.60 4.23 -6.41
N ILE A 536 46.29 3.15 -6.79
CA ILE A 536 46.17 2.58 -8.14
C ILE A 536 44.88 1.78 -8.33
N LEU A 537 44.30 1.24 -7.24
CA LEU A 537 42.95 0.64 -7.24
C LEU A 537 41.85 1.69 -7.47
N LEU A 538 41.95 2.87 -6.85
CA LEU A 538 40.98 3.94 -7.00
C LEU A 538 41.19 4.75 -8.30
N ASN A 539 42.37 4.71 -8.90
CA ASN A 539 42.70 5.43 -10.13
C ASN A 539 42.51 4.57 -11.39
N LEU A 540 41.25 4.21 -11.67
CA LEU A 540 40.89 3.34 -12.80
C LEU A 540 41.27 3.90 -14.18
N ARG A 541 41.41 5.24 -14.31
CA ARG A 541 41.81 5.92 -15.56
C ARG A 541 43.33 6.07 -15.71
N GLY A 542 44.12 5.76 -14.68
CA GLY A 542 45.57 5.95 -14.68
C GLY A 542 45.98 7.43 -14.75
N ILE A 543 45.21 8.33 -14.14
CA ILE A 543 45.52 9.77 -14.20
C ILE A 543 46.90 10.02 -13.61
N ARG A 544 47.86 10.44 -14.44
CA ARG A 544 49.27 10.67 -14.09
C ARG A 544 50.05 9.43 -13.65
N TRP A 545 49.69 8.26 -14.17
CA TRP A 545 50.47 7.04 -14.01
C TRP A 545 51.17 6.67 -15.32
N SER A 546 52.11 5.72 -15.25
CA SER A 546 52.82 5.13 -16.39
C SER A 546 51.88 4.66 -17.51
N PHE A 547 50.62 4.38 -17.18
CA PHE A 547 49.53 4.30 -18.14
C PHE A 547 48.49 5.39 -17.84
N GLN A 548 47.93 6.01 -18.88
CA GLN A 548 46.73 6.84 -18.79
C GLN A 548 45.82 6.50 -19.98
N VAL A 549 44.52 6.32 -19.73
CA VAL A 549 43.57 6.00 -20.80
C VAL A 549 43.48 7.12 -21.84
N LYS A 550 43.19 6.78 -23.10
CA LYS A 550 42.99 7.76 -24.17
C LYS A 550 41.74 8.61 -23.88
N ASN A 551 41.72 9.84 -24.41
CA ASN A 551 40.59 10.78 -24.36
C ASN A 551 40.18 11.27 -22.95
N VAL A 552 41.10 11.25 -21.97
CA VAL A 552 40.87 11.95 -20.69
C VAL A 552 40.68 13.46 -20.96
N PRO A 553 39.63 14.10 -20.43
CA PRO A 553 39.42 15.53 -20.60
C PRO A 553 40.60 16.36 -20.07
N ARG A 554 41.03 17.35 -20.86
CA ARG A 554 42.09 18.26 -20.44
C ARG A 554 41.61 19.17 -19.31
N MET A 555 42.47 19.38 -18.33
CA MET A 555 42.26 20.34 -17.26
C MET A 555 42.49 21.77 -17.76
N PRO A 556 41.79 22.77 -17.19
CA PRO A 556 42.11 24.17 -17.43
C PRO A 556 43.56 24.50 -17.04
N ASP A 557 44.25 25.31 -17.86
CA ASP A 557 45.64 25.68 -17.61
C ASP A 557 45.79 26.55 -16.34
N ARG A 558 46.90 26.34 -15.61
CA ARG A 558 47.29 27.08 -14.39
C ARG A 558 46.22 27.07 -13.29
N MET A 559 45.96 25.88 -12.73
CA MET A 559 44.94 25.71 -11.70
C MET A 559 45.54 25.63 -10.29
N THR A 560 45.40 26.72 -9.52
CA THR A 560 45.72 26.70 -8.09
C THR A 560 44.66 25.93 -7.30
N ARG A 561 44.99 25.47 -6.09
CA ARG A 561 44.04 24.81 -5.18
C ARG A 561 42.75 25.62 -4.98
N ALA A 562 42.87 26.92 -4.71
CA ALA A 562 41.72 27.80 -4.52
C ALA A 562 40.89 27.98 -5.81
N ARG A 563 41.53 28.03 -6.99
CA ARG A 563 40.82 28.12 -8.28
C ARG A 563 40.07 26.83 -8.59
N PHE A 564 40.70 25.67 -8.35
CA PHE A 564 40.08 24.36 -8.51
C PHE A 564 38.86 24.20 -7.62
N LEU A 565 38.98 24.50 -6.32
CA LEU A 565 37.89 24.36 -5.37
C LEU A 565 36.69 25.25 -5.74
N ARG A 566 36.93 26.51 -6.14
CA ARG A 566 35.84 27.40 -6.62
C ARG A 566 35.17 26.87 -7.88
N TRP A 567 35.96 26.40 -8.86
CA TRP A 567 35.42 25.82 -10.09
C TRP A 567 34.58 24.57 -9.82
N ARG A 568 35.10 23.62 -9.04
CA ARG A 568 34.39 22.38 -8.69
C ARG A 568 33.17 22.62 -7.81
N LEU A 569 33.22 23.60 -6.91
CA LEU A 569 32.06 23.97 -6.09
C LEU A 569 30.92 24.52 -6.96
N GLY A 570 31.23 25.37 -7.95
CA GLY A 570 30.25 25.85 -8.92
C GLY A 570 29.64 24.71 -9.74
N GLU A 571 30.46 23.77 -10.21
CA GLU A 571 29.97 22.57 -10.90
C GLU A 571 29.11 21.68 -9.99
N LEU A 572 29.50 21.53 -8.71
CA LEU A 572 28.75 20.74 -7.74
C LEU A 572 27.37 21.34 -7.48
N ILE A 573 27.26 22.67 -7.33
CA ILE A 573 25.96 23.34 -7.16
C ILE A 573 25.05 23.05 -8.35
N TRP A 574 25.56 23.18 -9.58
CA TRP A 574 24.80 22.86 -10.78
C TRP A 574 24.36 21.39 -10.83
N VAL A 575 25.29 20.47 -10.56
CA VAL A 575 25.02 19.03 -10.55
C VAL A 575 24.03 18.65 -9.45
N LEU A 576 24.08 19.28 -8.28
CA LEU A 576 23.12 19.06 -7.19
C LEU A 576 21.71 19.50 -7.58
N LEU A 577 21.56 20.68 -8.19
CA LEU A 577 20.26 21.17 -8.67
C LEU A 577 19.67 20.23 -9.74
N MET A 578 20.50 19.75 -10.67
CA MET A 578 20.06 18.82 -11.69
C MET A 578 19.78 17.42 -11.13
N ALA A 579 20.56 16.95 -10.16
CA ALA A 579 20.33 15.67 -9.48
C ALA A 579 19.02 15.69 -8.67
N ASP A 580 18.73 16.80 -7.98
CA ASP A 580 17.44 17.03 -7.32
C ASP A 580 16.30 17.01 -8.35
N LEU A 581 16.42 17.77 -9.45
CA LEU A 581 15.42 17.77 -10.52
C LEU A 581 15.14 16.36 -11.08
N VAL A 582 16.19 15.63 -11.44
CA VAL A 582 16.04 14.27 -11.97
C VAL A 582 15.46 13.32 -10.92
N SER A 583 15.84 13.45 -9.65
CA SER A 583 15.28 12.65 -8.57
C SER A 583 13.79 12.93 -8.36
N GLN A 584 13.38 14.20 -8.33
CA GLN A 584 11.97 14.58 -8.18
C GLN A 584 11.15 14.16 -9.38
N MET A 585 11.68 14.29 -10.61
CA MET A 585 11.01 13.79 -11.82
C MET A 585 10.89 12.27 -11.80
N THR A 586 11.90 11.55 -11.30
CA THR A 586 11.86 10.09 -11.13
C THR A 586 10.72 9.69 -10.18
N LEU A 587 10.61 10.33 -9.02
CA LEU A 587 9.49 10.11 -8.10
C LEU A 587 8.14 10.40 -8.76
N ARG A 588 8.04 11.56 -9.43
CA ARG A 588 6.79 12.02 -10.04
C ARG A 588 6.32 11.13 -11.19
N PHE A 589 7.23 10.64 -12.03
CA PHE A 589 6.89 9.90 -13.24
C PHE A 589 6.76 8.40 -13.06
N PHE A 590 7.41 7.84 -12.03
CA PHE A 590 7.49 6.39 -11.86
C PHE A 590 6.82 5.91 -10.57
N PHE A 591 6.90 6.68 -9.48
CA PHE A 591 6.52 6.20 -8.14
C PHE A 591 5.34 6.93 -7.50
N THR A 592 4.71 7.89 -8.19
CA THR A 592 3.56 8.66 -7.68
C THR A 592 2.26 8.18 -8.35
N ASP A 593 1.28 7.76 -7.55
CA ASP A 593 -0.03 7.31 -8.03
C ASP A 593 -0.96 8.48 -8.43
N ALA A 594 -2.13 8.16 -9.01
CA ALA A 594 -3.11 9.16 -9.45
C ALA A 594 -3.65 10.05 -8.30
N ALA A 595 -3.57 9.58 -7.05
CA ALA A 595 -3.95 10.36 -5.86
C ALA A 595 -2.80 11.26 -5.36
N GLY A 596 -1.62 11.19 -5.98
CA GLY A 596 -0.44 11.97 -5.62
C GLY A 596 0.42 11.32 -4.53
N ALA A 597 0.13 10.08 -4.13
CA ALA A 597 0.87 9.37 -3.10
C ALA A 597 2.06 8.59 -3.69
N VAL A 598 3.21 8.65 -3.01
CA VAL A 598 4.43 7.94 -3.42
C VAL A 598 4.47 6.56 -2.77
N GLY A 599 4.83 5.53 -3.54
CA GLY A 599 5.09 4.18 -3.03
C GLY A 599 3.88 3.24 -3.01
N ASN A 600 2.72 3.68 -3.49
CA ASN A 600 1.52 2.85 -3.65
C ASN A 600 1.52 2.03 -4.95
N ILE A 601 2.44 2.30 -5.88
CA ILE A 601 2.54 1.60 -7.17
C ILE A 601 3.40 0.34 -7.01
N ASP A 602 2.90 -0.79 -7.51
CA ASP A 602 3.70 -2.01 -7.59
C ASP A 602 4.82 -1.84 -8.61
N SER A 603 6.05 -1.83 -8.09
CA SER A 603 7.26 -1.59 -8.88
C SER A 603 7.44 -2.59 -9.99
N LYS A 604 6.85 -3.79 -9.90
CA LYS A 604 6.86 -4.79 -10.96
C LYS A 604 6.19 -4.30 -12.26
N TYR A 605 5.22 -3.39 -12.16
CA TYR A 605 4.46 -2.90 -13.32
C TYR A 605 4.89 -1.50 -13.76
N ILE A 606 5.89 -0.91 -13.11
CA ILE A 606 6.44 0.38 -13.53
C ILE A 606 7.28 0.16 -14.79
N THR A 607 6.98 0.92 -15.84
CA THR A 607 7.79 0.94 -17.06
C THR A 607 8.08 2.38 -17.49
N ILE A 608 9.26 2.55 -18.09
CA ILE A 608 9.67 3.78 -18.78
C ILE A 608 8.90 3.96 -20.08
N ARG A 609 8.39 2.87 -20.66
CA ARG A 609 7.62 2.94 -21.90
C ARG A 609 6.29 3.65 -21.67
N ASP A 610 5.85 4.40 -22.67
CA ASP A 610 4.55 5.09 -22.65
C ASP A 610 4.00 5.11 -24.07
N ALA A 611 2.69 4.94 -24.22
CA ALA A 611 2.03 5.00 -25.52
C ALA A 611 2.10 6.42 -26.12
N ARG A 612 2.16 7.45 -25.26
CA ARG A 612 2.28 8.85 -25.69
C ARG A 612 3.75 9.18 -25.88
N TRP A 613 4.12 9.49 -27.12
CA TRP A 613 5.50 9.76 -27.53
C TRP A 613 6.25 10.77 -26.63
N GLY A 614 5.60 11.88 -26.26
CA GLY A 614 6.19 12.93 -25.41
C GLY A 614 6.54 12.42 -24.01
N TRP A 615 5.66 11.62 -23.40
CA TRP A 615 5.92 11.01 -22.11
C TRP A 615 6.96 9.91 -22.18
N SER A 616 6.94 9.10 -23.26
CA SER A 616 7.96 8.08 -23.49
C SER A 616 9.36 8.70 -23.57
N PHE A 617 9.50 9.79 -24.33
CA PHE A 617 10.76 10.50 -24.45
C PHE A 617 11.19 11.12 -23.12
N LEU A 618 10.26 11.77 -22.40
CA LEU A 618 10.57 12.45 -21.15
C LEU A 618 10.96 11.45 -20.04
N LYS A 619 10.25 10.32 -19.91
CA LYS A 619 10.59 9.23 -18.98
C LYS A 619 11.98 8.66 -19.29
N ALA A 620 12.27 8.36 -20.56
CA ALA A 620 13.58 7.86 -20.97
C ALA A 620 14.70 8.88 -20.72
N LEU A 621 14.45 10.17 -20.98
CA LEU A 621 15.40 11.26 -20.73
C LEU A 621 15.70 11.41 -19.24
N THR A 622 14.66 11.44 -18.38
CA THR A 622 14.82 11.51 -16.92
C THR A 622 15.69 10.37 -16.41
N PHE A 623 15.41 9.14 -16.85
CA PHE A 623 16.22 7.99 -16.48
C PHE A 623 17.66 8.10 -17.00
N GLY A 624 17.86 8.47 -18.27
CA GLY A 624 19.20 8.58 -18.88
C GLY A 624 20.09 9.66 -18.25
N LEU A 625 19.49 10.75 -17.75
CA LEU A 625 20.23 11.83 -17.08
C LEU A 625 20.67 11.44 -15.65
N GLY A 626 19.94 10.56 -14.98
CA GLY A 626 20.22 10.15 -13.59
C GLY A 626 21.65 9.66 -13.38
N PRO A 627 22.11 8.57 -14.06
CA PRO A 627 23.46 8.05 -13.91
C PRO A 627 24.55 9.09 -14.16
N TYR A 628 24.37 9.98 -15.14
CA TYR A 628 25.33 11.06 -15.41
C TYR A 628 25.50 11.98 -14.21
N PHE A 629 24.40 12.54 -13.67
CA PHE A 629 24.46 13.50 -12.58
C PHE A 629 24.90 12.85 -11.27
N PHE A 630 24.40 11.66 -10.92
CA PHE A 630 24.78 11.00 -9.67
C PHE A 630 26.24 10.56 -9.64
N ILE A 631 26.77 10.00 -10.73
CA ILE A 631 28.19 9.64 -10.82
C ILE A 631 29.06 10.91 -10.77
N ASN A 632 28.67 11.98 -11.47
CA ASN A 632 29.42 13.24 -11.46
C ASN A 632 29.41 13.89 -10.07
N MET A 633 28.27 13.86 -9.38
CA MET A 633 28.13 14.38 -8.02
C MET A 633 29.12 13.71 -7.06
N GLN A 634 29.15 12.36 -7.06
CA GLN A 634 30.08 11.60 -6.22
C GLN A 634 31.54 11.95 -6.54
N TYR A 635 31.89 12.02 -7.83
CA TYR A 635 33.23 12.40 -8.26
C TYR A 635 33.63 13.80 -7.79
N LEU A 636 32.73 14.78 -7.93
CA LEU A 636 32.96 16.16 -7.52
C LEU A 636 33.16 16.26 -6.01
N VAL A 637 32.29 15.65 -5.21
CA VAL A 637 32.39 15.63 -3.74
C VAL A 637 33.74 15.05 -3.31
N VAL A 638 34.12 13.87 -3.82
CA VAL A 638 35.40 13.26 -3.46
C VAL A 638 36.58 14.12 -3.92
N SER A 639 36.52 14.70 -5.12
CA SER A 639 37.59 15.56 -5.64
C SER A 639 37.80 16.83 -4.79
N ILE A 640 36.70 17.47 -4.35
CA ILE A 640 36.72 18.66 -3.51
C ILE A 640 37.33 18.31 -2.16
N LEU A 641 36.83 17.25 -1.51
CA LEU A 641 37.34 16.81 -0.21
C LEU A 641 38.82 16.42 -0.28
N ALA A 642 39.23 15.66 -1.30
CA ALA A 642 40.60 15.18 -1.44
C ALA A 642 41.59 16.33 -1.70
N VAL A 643 41.22 17.35 -2.47
CA VAL A 643 42.06 18.53 -2.74
C VAL A 643 42.00 19.54 -1.58
N ALA A 644 40.85 19.69 -0.94
CA ALA A 644 40.67 20.53 0.26
C ALA A 644 41.37 19.96 1.49
N ALA A 645 41.56 18.65 1.60
CA ALA A 645 42.36 18.04 2.66
C ALA A 645 43.86 17.96 2.34
N GLY A 646 44.28 18.36 1.13
CA GLY A 646 45.68 18.24 0.68
C GLY A 646 46.14 16.80 0.41
N ILE A 647 45.21 15.84 0.32
CA ILE A 647 45.48 14.43 0.02
C ILE A 647 45.92 14.24 -1.44
N SER A 648 45.38 15.08 -2.33
CA SER A 648 45.61 15.03 -3.78
C SER A 648 45.80 16.43 -4.37
N ARG A 649 46.40 16.49 -5.56
CA ARG A 649 46.58 17.75 -6.31
C ARG A 649 45.41 17.98 -7.26
N PRO A 650 45.12 19.24 -7.65
CA PRO A 650 44.11 19.53 -8.67
C PRO A 650 44.29 18.70 -9.94
N GLU A 651 45.52 18.52 -10.44
CA GLU A 651 45.78 17.75 -11.67
C GLU A 651 45.44 16.25 -11.56
N ASP A 652 45.25 15.72 -10.35
CA ASP A 652 44.86 14.33 -10.14
C ASP A 652 43.35 14.11 -10.44
N TRP A 653 42.57 15.20 -10.62
CA TRP A 653 41.11 15.18 -10.79
C TRP A 653 40.63 15.87 -12.07
N PRO A 654 41.00 15.39 -13.28
CA PRO A 654 40.44 15.88 -14.54
C PRO A 654 38.93 15.59 -14.63
N PRO A 655 38.14 16.41 -15.36
CA PRO A 655 36.71 16.16 -15.53
C PRO A 655 36.40 14.68 -15.81
N LEU A 656 35.35 14.17 -15.17
CA LEU A 656 35.01 12.76 -15.32
C LEU A 656 34.48 12.49 -16.73
N PHE A 657 33.60 13.36 -17.20
CA PHE A 657 32.97 13.30 -18.52
C PHE A 657 33.61 14.29 -19.51
N GLY A 658 33.59 13.93 -20.79
CA GLY A 658 34.03 14.79 -21.88
C GLY A 658 33.02 15.88 -22.24
N LYS A 659 33.26 16.57 -23.37
CA LYS A 659 32.35 17.62 -23.86
C LYS A 659 31.19 16.98 -24.61
N LEU A 660 29.94 17.30 -24.21
CA LEU A 660 28.74 16.79 -24.87
C LEU A 660 28.69 17.11 -26.38
N LYS A 661 29.30 18.24 -26.79
CA LYS A 661 29.43 18.63 -28.21
C LYS A 661 30.14 17.57 -29.07
N ALA A 662 30.98 16.71 -28.49
CA ALA A 662 31.67 15.64 -29.22
C ALA A 662 30.82 14.36 -29.41
N ALA A 663 29.68 14.23 -28.70
CA ALA A 663 28.83 13.04 -28.73
C ALA A 663 27.83 13.05 -29.90
N THR A 664 28.33 13.29 -31.12
CA THR A 664 27.53 13.23 -32.37
C THR A 664 27.36 11.81 -32.91
N THR A 665 27.97 10.81 -32.26
CA THR A 665 27.88 9.40 -32.62
C THR A 665 27.88 8.57 -31.34
N VAL A 666 27.28 7.38 -31.35
CA VAL A 666 27.25 6.46 -30.19
C VAL A 666 28.67 6.02 -29.85
N ARG A 667 29.52 5.83 -30.86
CA ARG A 667 30.96 5.58 -30.68
C ARG A 667 31.65 6.71 -29.92
N ASN A 668 31.39 7.97 -30.26
CA ASN A 668 31.99 9.11 -29.58
C ASN A 668 31.40 9.32 -28.18
N PHE A 669 30.11 9.03 -27.99
CA PHE A 669 29.49 9.04 -26.67
C PHE A 669 30.27 8.16 -25.70
N TRP A 670 30.44 6.87 -26.02
CA TRP A 670 31.17 5.92 -25.15
C TRP A 670 32.68 6.11 -25.18
N GLY A 671 33.25 6.60 -26.28
CA GLY A 671 34.70 6.68 -26.49
C GLY A 671 35.35 8.01 -26.07
N THR A 672 34.58 9.09 -25.92
CA THR A 672 35.10 10.44 -25.61
C THR A 672 34.30 11.19 -24.55
N PHE A 673 32.97 11.01 -24.48
CA PHE A 673 32.13 11.73 -23.53
C PHE A 673 31.95 10.98 -22.20
N TRP A 674 31.66 9.68 -22.24
CA TRP A 674 31.42 8.88 -21.05
C TRP A 674 32.69 8.70 -20.19
N HIS A 675 32.56 8.29 -18.92
CA HIS A 675 33.60 8.44 -17.89
C HIS A 675 34.93 7.68 -18.11
N GLN A 676 35.06 6.78 -19.08
CA GLN A 676 36.27 6.00 -19.42
C GLN A 676 36.88 5.10 -18.32
N MET A 677 36.28 4.96 -17.13
CA MET A 677 36.87 4.20 -16.01
C MET A 677 37.06 2.71 -16.32
N LEU A 678 36.27 2.14 -17.22
CA LEU A 678 36.36 0.74 -17.61
C LEU A 678 37.31 0.46 -18.76
N ARG A 679 37.81 1.51 -19.44
CA ARG A 679 38.50 1.39 -20.72
C ARG A 679 39.75 0.53 -20.64
N LYS A 680 40.60 0.77 -19.63
CA LYS A 680 41.86 0.03 -19.46
C LYS A 680 41.57 -1.45 -19.21
N SER A 681 40.81 -1.76 -18.15
CA SER A 681 40.51 -3.14 -17.75
C SER A 681 39.89 -3.95 -18.88
N LEU A 682 38.85 -3.42 -19.54
CA LEU A 682 38.18 -4.12 -20.64
C LEU A 682 39.12 -4.29 -21.83
N SER A 683 39.83 -3.23 -22.27
CA SER A 683 40.73 -3.34 -23.44
C SER A 683 41.89 -4.31 -23.24
N THR A 684 42.46 -4.40 -22.04
CA THR A 684 43.52 -5.37 -21.73
C THR A 684 42.97 -6.80 -21.81
N ILE A 685 41.82 -7.06 -21.16
CA ILE A 685 41.20 -8.40 -21.12
C ILE A 685 40.75 -8.85 -22.51
N THR A 686 40.06 -7.98 -23.26
CA THR A 686 39.60 -8.33 -24.62
C THR A 686 40.76 -8.45 -25.60
N GLY A 687 41.82 -7.66 -25.43
CA GLY A 687 43.04 -7.77 -26.22
C GLY A 687 43.76 -9.10 -25.98
N ALA A 688 43.85 -9.54 -24.73
CA ALA A 688 44.42 -10.84 -24.39
C ALA A 688 43.58 -12.00 -24.97
N PHE A 689 42.26 -11.88 -24.97
CA PHE A 689 41.38 -12.86 -25.63
C PHE A 689 41.68 -12.93 -27.13
N VAL A 690 41.75 -11.78 -27.81
CA VAL A 690 42.09 -11.68 -29.24
C VAL A 690 43.43 -12.35 -29.57
N ASP A 691 44.44 -12.15 -28.71
CA ASP A 691 45.74 -12.80 -28.88
C ASP A 691 45.66 -14.32 -28.68
N ALA A 692 44.90 -14.76 -27.66
CA ALA A 692 44.73 -16.18 -27.34
C ALA A 692 44.01 -16.96 -28.45
N VAL A 693 43.08 -16.32 -29.17
CA VAL A 693 42.38 -16.93 -30.32
C VAL A 693 43.05 -16.66 -31.67
N GLY A 694 44.23 -16.02 -31.69
CA GLY A 694 45.01 -15.80 -32.91
C GLY A 694 44.47 -14.73 -33.88
N ILE A 695 43.62 -13.81 -33.43
CA ILE A 695 43.12 -12.72 -34.28
C ILE A 695 44.19 -11.63 -34.41
N ARG A 696 44.64 -11.35 -35.64
CA ARG A 696 45.68 -10.34 -35.92
C ARG A 696 45.25 -8.94 -35.44
N ARG A 697 46.04 -8.36 -34.53
CA ARG A 697 45.85 -6.97 -34.04
C ARG A 697 45.88 -5.94 -35.18
N GLY A 698 45.11 -4.88 -35.03
CA GLY A 698 45.02 -3.79 -36.01
C GLY A 698 44.06 -4.04 -37.17
N THR A 699 43.41 -5.21 -37.23
CA THR A 699 42.36 -5.51 -38.21
C THR A 699 40.97 -5.08 -37.72
N ASN A 700 40.00 -4.98 -38.64
CA ASN A 700 38.59 -4.77 -38.28
C ASN A 700 38.06 -5.93 -37.43
N ALA A 701 38.44 -7.17 -37.76
CA ALA A 701 38.11 -8.36 -36.97
C ALA A 701 38.54 -8.21 -35.51
N SER A 702 39.78 -7.77 -35.26
CA SER A 702 40.29 -7.50 -33.91
C SER A 702 39.50 -6.39 -33.21
N SER A 703 39.19 -5.30 -33.92
CA SER A 703 38.53 -4.12 -33.35
C SER A 703 37.07 -4.40 -32.95
N TYR A 704 36.30 -5.05 -33.83
CA TYR A 704 34.91 -5.40 -33.54
C TYR A 704 34.79 -6.54 -32.53
N THR A 705 35.69 -7.54 -32.56
CA THR A 705 35.72 -8.59 -31.53
C THR A 705 35.91 -7.98 -30.15
N GLN A 706 36.86 -7.06 -30.00
CA GLN A 706 37.07 -6.36 -28.72
C GLN A 706 35.89 -5.47 -28.32
N LEU A 707 35.25 -4.79 -29.28
CA LEU A 707 34.08 -3.96 -29.03
C LEU A 707 32.92 -4.80 -28.45
N TRP A 708 32.55 -5.87 -29.13
CA TRP A 708 31.46 -6.75 -28.71
C TRP A 708 31.76 -7.42 -27.37
N LEU A 709 32.98 -7.95 -27.19
CA LEU A 709 33.37 -8.54 -25.90
C LEU A 709 33.35 -7.53 -24.76
N ALA A 710 33.86 -6.30 -24.98
CA ALA A 710 33.89 -5.28 -23.93
C ALA A 710 32.47 -4.90 -23.47
N PHE A 711 31.54 -4.70 -24.41
CA PHE A 711 30.15 -4.39 -24.08
C PHE A 711 29.41 -5.60 -23.46
N THR A 712 29.66 -6.82 -23.93
CA THR A 712 29.07 -8.04 -23.33
C THR A 712 29.56 -8.28 -21.91
N ILE A 713 30.87 -8.14 -21.65
CA ILE A 713 31.43 -8.24 -20.29
C ILE A 713 30.82 -7.14 -19.40
N SER A 714 30.70 -5.90 -19.90
CA SER A 714 30.05 -4.82 -19.15
C SER A 714 28.60 -5.14 -18.82
N GLY A 715 27.82 -5.64 -19.79
CA GLY A 715 26.42 -6.02 -19.59
C GLY A 715 26.26 -7.14 -18.57
N MET A 716 27.12 -8.16 -18.64
CA MET A 716 27.13 -9.25 -17.67
C MET A 716 27.46 -8.76 -16.26
N MET A 717 28.46 -7.89 -16.11
CA MET A 717 28.82 -7.35 -14.80
C MET A 717 27.72 -6.47 -14.19
N HIS A 718 27.05 -5.63 -14.99
CA HIS A 718 25.91 -4.85 -14.48
C HIS A 718 24.70 -5.73 -14.16
N ALA A 719 24.43 -6.77 -14.95
CA ALA A 719 23.36 -7.72 -14.64
C ALA A 719 23.63 -8.47 -13.33
N LEU A 720 24.87 -8.91 -13.11
CA LEU A 720 25.30 -9.47 -11.82
C LEU A 720 25.13 -8.44 -10.69
N SER A 721 25.52 -7.18 -10.90
CA SER A 721 25.30 -6.12 -9.90
C SER A 721 23.82 -6.01 -9.48
N GLN A 722 22.87 -6.10 -10.43
CA GLN A 722 21.44 -6.04 -10.09
C GLN A 722 20.98 -7.21 -9.23
N LEU A 723 21.56 -8.40 -9.38
CA LEU A 723 21.19 -9.55 -8.56
C LEU A 723 21.61 -9.42 -7.08
N LEU A 724 22.54 -8.51 -6.77
CA LEU A 724 22.92 -8.19 -5.40
C LEU A 724 21.98 -7.16 -4.74
N MET A 725 21.20 -6.42 -5.54
CA MET A 725 20.34 -5.36 -5.05
C MET A 725 19.13 -5.91 -4.27
N PRO A 726 18.64 -5.20 -3.24
CA PRO A 726 17.38 -5.52 -2.60
C PRO A 726 16.26 -5.44 -3.64
N ARG A 727 15.39 -6.45 -3.66
CA ARG A 727 14.28 -6.51 -4.62
C ARG A 727 13.01 -7.02 -3.96
N PRO A 728 11.82 -6.57 -4.40
CA PRO A 728 10.53 -7.09 -3.93
C PRO A 728 10.36 -8.60 -4.20
N GLY A 729 9.64 -9.30 -3.33
CA GLY A 729 9.41 -10.75 -3.44
C GLY A 729 8.68 -11.20 -4.71
N ASN A 730 7.88 -10.32 -5.33
CA ASN A 730 7.15 -10.57 -6.57
C ASN A 730 7.98 -10.34 -7.86
N VAL A 731 9.20 -9.82 -7.76
CA VAL A 731 10.11 -9.52 -8.88
C VAL A 731 11.18 -10.61 -9.04
N THR A 732 11.25 -11.18 -10.24
CA THR A 732 12.15 -12.27 -10.62
C THR A 732 13.56 -11.79 -10.96
N ALA A 733 14.52 -12.72 -11.06
CA ALA A 733 15.91 -12.40 -11.43
C ALA A 733 16.03 -11.92 -12.88
N SER A 734 15.25 -12.49 -13.79
CA SER A 734 15.26 -12.12 -15.20
C SER A 734 14.75 -10.68 -15.41
N GLU A 735 13.69 -10.28 -14.69
CA GLU A 735 13.09 -8.95 -14.78
C GLU A 735 14.07 -7.81 -14.43
N ILE A 736 15.07 -8.08 -13.57
CA ILE A 736 16.08 -7.09 -13.15
C ILE A 736 17.43 -7.23 -13.88
N ALA A 737 17.71 -8.38 -14.48
CA ALA A 737 19.04 -8.68 -15.07
C ALA A 737 19.05 -8.64 -16.61
N VAL A 738 17.99 -9.10 -17.27
CA VAL A 738 17.99 -9.28 -18.74
C VAL A 738 18.00 -7.94 -19.45
N GLY A 739 17.18 -6.98 -19.03
CA GLY A 739 17.08 -5.67 -19.66
C GLY A 739 18.40 -4.91 -19.63
N ILE A 740 19.02 -4.83 -18.45
CA ILE A 740 20.34 -4.19 -18.31
C ILE A 740 21.44 -4.96 -19.05
N PHE A 741 21.38 -6.30 -19.12
CA PHE A 741 22.33 -7.08 -19.92
C PHE A 741 22.24 -6.71 -21.39
N LEU A 742 21.04 -6.74 -21.99
CA LEU A 742 20.81 -6.50 -23.42
C LEU A 742 21.18 -5.07 -23.85
N PHE A 743 21.03 -4.09 -22.95
CA PHE A 743 21.38 -2.70 -23.21
C PHE A 743 22.83 -2.49 -23.68
N PHE A 744 23.79 -3.23 -23.14
CA PHE A 744 25.21 -3.03 -23.46
C PHE A 744 25.61 -3.62 -24.83
N PRO A 745 25.34 -4.90 -25.16
CA PRO A 745 25.56 -5.43 -26.50
C PRO A 745 24.82 -4.65 -27.60
N TRP A 746 23.64 -4.10 -27.28
CA TRP A 746 22.95 -3.18 -28.19
C TRP A 746 23.81 -1.97 -28.59
N GLN A 747 24.61 -1.41 -27.68
CA GLN A 747 25.53 -0.32 -28.02
C GLN A 747 26.60 -0.79 -29.03
N ALA A 748 27.13 -2.00 -28.89
CA ALA A 748 28.09 -2.55 -29.84
C ALA A 748 27.46 -2.78 -31.23
N PHE A 749 26.22 -3.26 -31.25
CA PHE A 749 25.43 -3.38 -32.48
C PHE A 749 25.24 -2.02 -33.16
N VAL A 750 24.78 -1.01 -32.43
CA VAL A 750 24.53 0.33 -32.97
C VAL A 750 25.82 0.98 -33.47
N ILE A 751 26.92 0.85 -32.73
CA ILE A 751 28.24 1.34 -33.17
C ILE A 751 28.68 0.65 -34.46
N THR A 752 28.45 -0.66 -34.59
CA THR A 752 28.79 -1.41 -35.81
C THR A 752 27.96 -0.92 -37.00
N MET A 753 26.65 -0.70 -36.82
CA MET A 753 25.78 -0.13 -37.86
C MET A 753 26.18 1.31 -38.22
N GLU A 754 26.45 2.13 -37.21
CA GLU A 754 26.92 3.51 -37.37
C GLU A 754 28.21 3.58 -38.20
N ASP A 755 29.19 2.72 -37.91
CA ASP A 755 30.43 2.65 -38.67
C ASP A 755 30.22 2.20 -40.12
N VAL A 756 29.28 1.27 -40.37
CA VAL A 756 28.93 0.84 -41.74
C VAL A 756 28.30 2.00 -42.52
N VAL A 757 27.39 2.75 -41.90
CA VAL A 757 26.77 3.94 -42.53
C VAL A 757 27.82 5.01 -42.82
N VAL A 758 28.71 5.29 -41.86
CA VAL A 758 29.81 6.24 -42.05
C VAL A 758 30.78 5.77 -43.14
N TRP A 759 31.03 4.46 -43.22
CA TRP A 759 31.85 3.88 -44.28
C TRP A 759 31.19 4.02 -45.66
N LEU A 760 29.90 3.67 -45.80
CA LEU A 760 29.14 3.84 -47.04
C LEU A 760 29.11 5.31 -47.49
N TRP A 761 28.88 6.24 -46.55
CA TRP A 761 28.94 7.67 -46.83
C TRP A 761 30.30 8.07 -47.40
N LYS A 762 31.40 7.57 -46.81
CA LYS A 762 32.75 7.84 -47.32
C LYS A 762 33.01 7.24 -48.69
N GLN A 763 32.40 6.10 -49.02
CA GLN A 763 32.51 5.52 -50.37
C GLN A 763 31.79 6.38 -51.42
N TRP A 764 30.61 6.92 -51.09
CA TRP A 764 29.80 7.69 -52.04
C TRP A 764 30.19 9.16 -52.16
N TYR A 765 30.56 9.80 -51.05
CA TYR A 765 30.77 11.25 -50.96
C TYR A 765 32.20 11.64 -50.50
N GLY A 766 33.11 10.68 -50.38
CA GLY A 766 34.48 10.92 -49.95
C GLY A 766 34.56 11.46 -48.51
N SER A 767 35.45 12.43 -48.27
CA SER A 767 35.63 13.03 -46.93
C SER A 767 34.70 14.22 -46.66
N TYR A 768 33.72 14.47 -47.53
CA TYR A 768 32.79 15.58 -47.37
C TYR A 768 31.85 15.37 -46.16
N GLN A 769 31.80 16.37 -45.29
CA GLN A 769 30.91 16.41 -44.12
C GLN A 769 30.01 17.66 -44.22
N PRO A 770 28.70 17.50 -44.46
CA PRO A 770 27.81 18.65 -44.56
C PRO A 770 27.64 19.33 -43.20
N ARG A 771 27.37 20.64 -43.20
CA ARG A 771 27.22 21.45 -41.96
C ARG A 771 26.12 20.94 -41.02
N TRP A 772 25.12 20.22 -41.55
CA TRP A 772 24.03 19.63 -40.78
C TRP A 772 24.36 18.25 -40.19
N ALA A 773 25.48 17.61 -40.58
CA ALA A 773 25.83 16.26 -40.10
C ALA A 773 25.86 16.13 -38.56
N PRO A 774 26.35 17.12 -37.79
CA PRO A 774 26.29 17.06 -36.33
C PRO A 774 24.86 16.97 -35.78
N LEU A 775 23.90 17.67 -36.40
CA LEU A 775 22.50 17.64 -35.97
C LEU A 775 21.90 16.25 -36.15
N VAL A 776 22.12 15.63 -37.31
CA VAL A 776 21.70 14.24 -37.57
C VAL A 776 22.36 13.28 -36.59
N GLY A 777 23.64 13.50 -36.29
CA GLY A 777 24.37 12.74 -35.28
C GLY A 777 23.75 12.83 -33.88
N TYR A 778 23.37 14.03 -33.43
CA TYR A 778 22.69 14.18 -32.14
C TYR A 778 21.32 13.50 -32.12
N LEU A 779 20.52 13.63 -33.18
CA LEU A 779 19.24 12.94 -33.30
C LEU A 779 19.39 11.42 -33.29
N TRP A 780 20.43 10.90 -33.96
CA TRP A 780 20.78 9.47 -33.96
C TRP A 780 21.13 8.96 -32.56
N VAL A 781 22.00 9.69 -31.84
CA VAL A 781 22.36 9.34 -30.46
C VAL A 781 21.13 9.39 -29.55
N MET A 782 20.35 10.47 -29.61
CA MET A 782 19.12 10.62 -28.82
C MET A 782 18.10 9.51 -29.12
N GLY A 783 17.84 9.22 -30.38
CA GLY A 783 16.92 8.16 -30.80
C GLY A 783 17.37 6.77 -30.35
N THR A 784 18.67 6.48 -30.46
CA THR A 784 19.24 5.20 -30.00
C THR A 784 19.02 5.00 -28.51
N PHE A 785 19.33 6.02 -27.70
CA PHE A 785 19.15 5.94 -26.25
C PHE A 785 17.67 5.93 -25.86
N TRP A 786 16.81 6.71 -26.53
CA TRP A 786 15.37 6.69 -26.27
C TRP A 786 14.77 5.29 -26.45
N ILE A 787 15.19 4.55 -27.49
CA ILE A 787 14.74 3.18 -27.73
C ILE A 787 15.30 2.19 -26.69
N ALA A 788 16.57 2.35 -26.30
CA ALA A 788 17.28 1.35 -25.50
C ALA A 788 17.16 1.55 -23.98
N LEU A 789 17.00 2.79 -23.50
CA LEU A 789 16.94 3.13 -22.07
C LEU A 789 15.79 2.50 -21.27
N PRO A 790 14.63 2.14 -21.87
CA PRO A 790 13.62 1.36 -21.15
C PRO A 790 14.12 0.02 -20.64
N TRP A 791 15.04 -0.66 -21.34
CA TRP A 791 15.52 -1.98 -20.88
C TRP A 791 16.24 -1.94 -19.52
N PRO A 792 17.29 -1.12 -19.30
CA PRO A 792 17.90 -0.99 -17.98
C PRO A 792 17.03 -0.21 -17.00
N GLY A 793 16.15 0.65 -17.49
CA GLY A 793 15.31 1.49 -16.65
C GLY A 793 14.16 0.76 -15.99
N ASP A 794 13.45 -0.11 -16.73
CA ASP A 794 12.43 -0.99 -16.15
C ASP A 794 13.06 -1.89 -15.08
N SER A 795 14.23 -2.47 -15.35
CA SER A 795 14.98 -3.26 -14.37
C SER A 795 15.29 -2.50 -13.07
N LEU A 796 15.63 -1.20 -13.16
CA LEU A 796 15.91 -0.36 -11.99
C LEU A 796 14.64 0.11 -11.27
N CYS A 797 13.56 0.39 -12.01
CA CYS A 797 12.25 0.68 -11.44
C CYS A 797 11.70 -0.51 -10.65
N HIS A 798 11.86 -1.74 -11.17
CA HIS A 798 11.45 -2.96 -10.48
C HIS A 798 12.22 -3.19 -9.17
N LEU A 799 13.44 -2.67 -9.06
CA LEU A 799 14.25 -2.64 -7.84
C LEU A 799 13.92 -1.48 -6.90
N LYS A 800 12.88 -0.70 -7.21
CA LYS A 800 12.49 0.53 -6.50
C LYS A 800 13.60 1.58 -6.44
N MET A 801 14.53 1.54 -7.40
CA MET A 801 15.66 2.47 -7.41
C MET A 801 15.18 3.86 -7.84
N GLY A 802 15.18 4.80 -6.88
CA GLY A 802 14.64 6.15 -7.06
C GLY A 802 13.32 6.42 -6.31
N GLU A 803 12.72 5.42 -5.64
CA GLU A 803 11.55 5.60 -4.78
C GLU A 803 11.86 6.44 -3.53
N VAL A 804 13.13 6.44 -3.09
CA VAL A 804 13.63 7.32 -2.05
C VAL A 804 14.65 8.28 -2.65
N PRO A 805 14.43 9.61 -2.57
CA PRO A 805 15.39 10.57 -3.09
C PRO A 805 16.74 10.45 -2.35
N PRO A 806 17.88 10.51 -3.07
CA PRO A 806 19.20 10.34 -2.48
C PRO A 806 19.70 11.61 -1.76
N LEU A 807 19.05 12.76 -1.98
CA LEU A 807 19.36 14.02 -1.31
C LEU A 807 18.41 14.22 -0.12
N PRO A 808 18.90 14.68 1.04
CA PRO A 808 18.07 14.91 2.22
C PRO A 808 17.22 16.20 2.14
N PHE A 809 17.31 16.92 1.02
CA PHE A 809 16.58 18.16 0.76
C PHE A 809 16.18 18.22 -0.71
N THR A 810 15.23 19.10 -1.02
CA THR A 810 14.83 19.43 -2.39
C THR A 810 14.57 20.93 -2.52
N VAL A 811 14.95 21.48 -3.65
CA VAL A 811 14.73 22.88 -4.05
C VAL A 811 13.65 22.95 -5.14
N VAL A 812 13.55 21.91 -5.97
CA VAL A 812 12.69 21.93 -7.17
C VAL A 812 11.38 21.14 -7.03
N ALA A 813 11.16 20.42 -5.92
CA ALA A 813 9.94 19.62 -5.72
C ALA A 813 8.62 20.39 -5.95
N PRO A 814 8.43 21.64 -5.44
CA PRO A 814 7.19 22.39 -5.68
C PRO A 814 6.93 22.63 -7.18
N LEU A 815 7.98 22.86 -7.97
CA LEU A 815 7.86 23.05 -9.41
C LEU A 815 7.54 21.73 -10.13
N VAL A 816 8.17 20.63 -9.70
CA VAL A 816 7.92 19.30 -10.30
C VAL A 816 6.53 18.79 -9.97
N GLN A 817 5.97 19.11 -8.80
CA GLN A 817 4.59 18.76 -8.44
C GLN A 817 3.54 19.41 -9.35
N MET A 818 3.87 20.51 -10.03
CA MET A 818 2.99 21.12 -11.03
C MET A 818 2.92 20.32 -12.34
N ILE A 819 3.87 19.41 -12.58
CA ILE A 819 3.87 18.56 -13.77
C ILE A 819 2.81 17.46 -13.58
N PRO A 820 1.91 17.23 -14.55
CA PRO A 820 0.93 16.16 -14.46
C PRO A 820 1.61 14.80 -14.35
N ILE A 821 0.95 13.87 -13.63
CA ILE A 821 1.41 12.48 -13.53
C ILE A 821 1.15 11.83 -14.90
N PRO A 822 2.14 11.15 -15.50
CA PRO A 822 2.00 10.53 -16.81
C PRO A 822 0.84 9.54 -16.84
#